data_AF-A0A8K1CDM3-F1
#
_entry.id   AF-A0A8K1CDM3-F1
#
_cell.length_a   1.000
_cell.length_b   1.000
_cell.length_c   1.000
_cell.angle_alpha   90.00
_cell.angle_beta   90.00
_cell.angle_gamma   90.00
#
_symmetry.space_group_name_H-M   'P 1'
#
loop_
_entity.id
_entity.type
_entity.pdbx_description
1 polymer ?
#
loop_
_entity_poly.entity_id
_entity_poly.type
_entity_poly.pdbx_seq_one_letter_code
_entity_poly.pdbx_strand_id
1 'polypeptide(L)'
;MTELSVQTSTDFASMEEIPTKAFFPGDYILRYKGQVRELIQRMEHLMEEVENFEMEGEKSIEWHGLKLSTLSRDTVWHNLTALQDCGAAVEETIELFKQKIRESVGMVATNPAHFNMDLPVSPISATSEYSSDSVESDDMDLPEGFQDVEPVTSKKVARALNDEVIHRVKVVFGDNEQEFENFKNHALLFGTGKESAYAFYNYLTRLMTDEEITSIIPDFARLLPQATLRIPLLREHHIHISGKKYHLDERNKSWSNIHRARDESLDIPASEIESCDSEDDNIDELPETLRLSTINHLMFIIHGIGQHIDFQEGEFRSWDGQSGLEGGNHAFRDLYRTMLDTMFRDIPVALETQSIEWHEDLHEPTGVDNVFDLISPEGAAGIRDFTKETLMDVLYYLSPRYGQLIIDTVTQQLNQKYRVFMEEHPKWNGKVSIFAHSLGSVISYDILTHKAGEKARNGVRFPGLDFQVENFFAVGSPVPIMVLARGDLKLEDGHFNGGIKKPMCNRYFNIFHPIDPIAYRIEPLIKPDMHDRQPVQLISAHSVRNVGFAKIQEMLASITGPIHGFAYRMDYVMKRRKREQGMMELAYATASHSSYWMSEDVVLFTLMQICKPVVEKLHRYTSAMRPLPTLMRNIVELTPHTKVVLSSNVQIRDRCTGFYYERIAFMSKDRLYIIPRLQEATCKRKWFIPLSAQSKATYGDDSFTLKIMLNSPGSATPSAIYVLKAPSTPVRDEWLNSINQAIIKISGGQSNGHTARRPRRAARHLIELHADQCIDYFSAIRTGFLQEKSPKGWYENWNNRWLVLQDDKVSCFENSPRLDFIGQFKLRQTTVLSYEASYLIRIVSRTGTAVEMRVRDQAAFDTWLDTLAKVKGTQVIRHKDLIENSPSAVLLVHDKDGGGQGAWLQTKIESYDLLVDDKGNQYANFAIQVNSSTLGNSIVYRRYSEFGKLHRQLRKMFPHEQIPAFPSTRMWNKFDPAYLKQKTVLLRGYLREICKRCANTRGQELLMEFLELSPPNLMVNSAEYGGGME
;
A
#
# COMPACT_ATOMS: atom_id res chain seq x y z
N MET A 1 35.65 7.77 -70.72
CA MET A 1 36.02 7.34 -69.36
C MET A 1 34.72 7.22 -68.60
N THR A 2 34.39 5.99 -68.23
CA THR A 2 33.09 5.50 -67.76
C THR A 2 32.69 6.13 -66.42
N GLU A 3 31.48 6.70 -66.41
CA GLU A 3 30.69 7.03 -65.22
C GLU A 3 30.48 5.77 -64.37
N LEU A 4 30.72 5.88 -63.06
CA LEU A 4 30.19 4.97 -62.04
C LEU A 4 29.27 5.81 -61.14
N SER A 5 28.05 6.05 -61.64
CA SER A 5 26.92 6.47 -60.83
C SER A 5 26.43 5.29 -59.99
N VAL A 6 26.94 5.15 -58.76
CA VAL A 6 26.30 4.30 -57.76
C VAL A 6 25.17 5.11 -57.14
N GLN A 7 24.03 5.18 -57.84
CA GLN A 7 22.75 5.44 -57.18
C GLN A 7 22.32 4.14 -56.51
N THR A 8 22.75 3.91 -55.27
CA THR A 8 22.06 2.97 -54.39
C THR A 8 20.74 3.62 -53.98
N SER A 9 19.65 3.28 -54.67
CA SER A 9 18.29 3.50 -54.16
C SER A 9 18.05 2.53 -53.00
N THR A 10 18.58 2.83 -51.83
CA THR A 10 18.21 2.14 -50.59
C THR A 10 16.88 2.73 -50.12
N ASP A 11 15.79 2.00 -50.38
CA ASP A 11 14.55 2.19 -49.63
C ASP A 11 14.82 1.69 -48.19
N PHE A 12 14.47 2.49 -47.19
CA PHE A 12 14.57 2.10 -45.78
C PHE A 12 13.26 1.43 -45.35
N ALA A 13 12.92 0.30 -46.00
CA ALA A 13 11.67 -0.40 -45.77
C ALA A 13 11.75 -1.40 -44.61
N SER A 14 12.97 -1.82 -44.23
CA SER A 14 13.23 -2.76 -43.14
C SER A 14 14.46 -2.39 -42.30
N MET A 15 14.51 -2.87 -41.05
CA MET A 15 15.59 -2.58 -40.10
C MET A 15 16.96 -3.14 -40.55
N GLU A 16 16.95 -4.19 -41.37
CA GLU A 16 18.16 -4.85 -41.90
C GLU A 16 18.86 -4.02 -43.00
N GLU A 17 18.15 -3.07 -43.62
CA GLU A 17 18.66 -2.16 -44.66
C GLU A 17 19.36 -0.93 -44.08
N ILE A 18 19.33 -0.74 -42.75
CA ILE A 18 19.94 0.39 -42.05
C ILE A 18 21.37 0.00 -41.62
N PRO A 19 22.40 0.86 -41.86
CA PRO A 19 23.77 0.57 -41.44
C PRO A 19 23.88 0.44 -39.91
N THR A 20 24.73 -0.49 -39.44
CA THR A 20 24.96 -0.76 -38.01
C THR A 20 25.48 0.44 -37.21
N LYS A 21 26.12 1.40 -37.88
CA LYS A 21 26.50 2.71 -37.33
C LYS A 21 26.22 3.80 -38.35
N ALA A 22 25.50 4.84 -37.93
CA ALA A 22 25.29 6.07 -38.69
C ALA A 22 25.91 7.25 -37.93
N PHE A 23 26.67 8.07 -38.65
CA PHE A 23 27.35 9.26 -38.15
C PHE A 23 26.62 10.51 -38.63
N PHE A 24 26.14 11.30 -37.68
CA PHE A 24 25.43 12.54 -37.95
C PHE A 24 26.24 13.75 -37.46
N PRO A 25 26.27 14.86 -38.21
CA PRO A 25 26.81 16.13 -37.73
C PRO A 25 26.12 16.59 -36.43
N GLY A 26 26.87 17.17 -35.50
CA GLY A 26 26.33 17.57 -34.19
C GLY A 26 25.26 18.66 -34.26
N ASP A 27 25.40 19.59 -35.19
CA ASP A 27 24.42 20.62 -35.55
C ASP A 27 23.11 20.02 -36.08
N TYR A 28 23.19 18.95 -36.87
CA TYR A 28 22.01 18.20 -37.30
C TYR A 28 21.28 17.56 -36.12
N ILE A 29 21.99 16.93 -35.18
CA ILE A 29 21.37 16.32 -33.98
C ILE A 29 20.65 17.38 -33.14
N LEU A 30 21.24 18.56 -32.99
CA LEU A 30 20.62 19.71 -32.32
C LEU A 30 19.33 20.16 -33.02
N ARG A 31 19.35 20.27 -34.35
CA ARG A 31 18.17 20.64 -35.15
C ARG A 31 17.07 19.58 -35.09
N TYR A 32 17.43 18.30 -35.21
CA TYR A 32 16.51 17.17 -35.08
C TYR A 32 15.82 17.14 -33.71
N LYS A 33 16.59 17.34 -32.63
CA LYS A 33 16.04 17.48 -31.26
C LYS A 33 15.11 18.70 -31.10
N GLY A 34 15.32 19.76 -31.88
CA GLY A 34 14.42 20.91 -31.94
C GLY A 34 13.09 20.55 -32.61
N GLN A 35 13.14 19.97 -33.81
CA GLN A 35 11.96 19.57 -34.59
C GLN A 35 11.10 18.53 -33.85
N VAL A 36 11.70 17.54 -33.20
CA VAL A 36 10.96 16.56 -32.39
C VAL A 36 10.29 17.21 -31.17
N ARG A 37 10.94 18.20 -30.52
CA ARG A 37 10.32 18.93 -29.40
C ARG A 37 9.14 19.79 -29.85
N GLU A 38 9.26 20.44 -31.00
CA GLU A 38 8.17 21.21 -31.59
C GLU A 38 6.97 20.33 -31.94
N LEU A 39 7.22 19.14 -32.51
CA LEU A 39 6.18 18.16 -32.78
C LEU A 39 5.47 17.69 -31.49
N ILE A 40 6.23 17.38 -30.44
CA ILE A 40 5.67 16.99 -29.13
C ILE A 40 4.77 18.10 -28.60
N GLN A 41 5.22 19.35 -28.63
CA GLN A 41 4.45 20.49 -28.14
C GLN A 41 3.14 20.70 -28.94
N ARG A 42 3.16 20.51 -30.26
CA ARG A 42 1.95 20.58 -31.10
C ARG A 42 0.98 19.44 -30.82
N MET A 43 1.48 18.23 -30.54
CA MET A 43 0.64 17.08 -30.15
C MET A 43 0.06 17.24 -28.74
N GLU A 44 0.81 17.80 -27.80
CA GLU A 44 0.34 18.11 -26.44
C GLU A 44 -0.80 19.13 -26.49
N HIS A 45 -0.70 20.16 -27.33
CA HIS A 45 -1.78 21.13 -27.50
C HIS A 45 -3.07 20.50 -28.08
N LEU A 46 -2.93 19.61 -29.08
CA LEU A 46 -4.05 18.82 -29.60
C LEU A 46 -4.67 17.90 -28.55
N MET A 47 -3.87 17.36 -27.62
CA MET A 47 -4.38 16.56 -26.50
C MET A 47 -5.13 17.40 -25.48
N GLU A 48 -4.64 18.60 -25.15
CA GLU A 48 -5.35 19.55 -24.28
C GLU A 48 -6.70 19.97 -24.88
N GLU A 49 -6.78 20.21 -26.20
CA GLU A 49 -8.05 20.48 -26.88
C GLU A 49 -9.01 19.27 -26.85
N VAL A 50 -8.47 18.04 -26.86
CA VAL A 50 -9.28 16.82 -26.71
C VAL A 50 -9.81 16.65 -25.30
N GLU A 51 -9.01 16.92 -24.28
CA GLU A 51 -9.44 16.89 -22.87
C GLU A 51 -10.50 17.96 -22.59
N ASN A 52 -10.43 19.12 -23.27
CA ASN A 52 -11.46 20.15 -23.21
C ASN A 52 -12.81 19.70 -23.82
N PHE A 53 -12.84 18.70 -24.73
CA PHE A 53 -14.11 18.11 -25.21
C PHE A 53 -14.85 17.30 -24.14
N GLU A 54 -14.15 16.73 -23.16
CA GLU A 54 -14.77 15.97 -22.07
C GLU A 54 -15.54 16.89 -21.11
N MET A 55 -15.21 18.18 -21.09
CA MET A 55 -15.79 19.20 -20.20
C MET A 55 -17.00 19.94 -20.81
N GLU A 56 -17.14 20.02 -22.14
CA GLU A 56 -18.24 20.73 -22.83
C GLU A 56 -19.33 19.81 -23.43
N GLY A 57 -19.76 18.79 -22.68
CA GLY A 57 -20.76 17.81 -23.13
C GLY A 57 -22.23 18.22 -22.93
N GLU A 58 -22.74 19.25 -23.62
CA GLU A 58 -24.18 19.61 -23.55
C GLU A 58 -25.00 19.37 -24.84
N LYS A 59 -24.41 18.84 -25.92
CA LYS A 59 -25.16 18.53 -27.16
C LYS A 59 -24.76 17.18 -27.76
N SER A 60 -25.15 16.10 -27.11
CA SER A 60 -25.05 14.75 -27.69
C SER A 60 -26.34 14.38 -28.44
N ILE A 61 -26.24 13.98 -29.70
CA ILE A 61 -27.34 13.43 -30.51
C ILE A 61 -27.21 11.89 -30.51
N GLU A 62 -28.29 11.17 -30.22
CA GLU A 62 -28.30 9.70 -30.34
C GLU A 62 -28.63 9.26 -31.77
N TRP A 63 -27.74 8.48 -32.38
CA TRP A 63 -27.96 7.83 -33.67
C TRP A 63 -27.63 6.34 -33.57
N HIS A 64 -28.61 5.47 -33.83
CA HIS A 64 -28.47 4.00 -33.75
C HIS A 64 -27.86 3.48 -32.43
N GLY A 65 -28.21 4.10 -31.30
CA GLY A 65 -27.71 3.68 -29.98
C GLY A 65 -26.29 4.14 -29.64
N LEU A 66 -25.67 4.96 -30.50
CA LEU A 66 -24.41 5.65 -30.22
C LEU A 66 -24.69 7.12 -29.89
N LYS A 67 -24.13 7.60 -28.78
CA LYS A 67 -24.11 9.02 -28.42
C LYS A 67 -23.05 9.72 -29.26
N LEU A 68 -23.46 10.64 -30.12
CA LEU A 68 -22.58 11.45 -30.96
C LEU A 68 -22.48 12.86 -30.39
N SER A 69 -21.27 13.35 -30.12
CA SER A 69 -21.02 14.75 -29.77
C SER A 69 -20.97 15.62 -31.03
N THR A 70 -21.65 16.77 -31.03
CA THR A 70 -21.56 17.74 -32.13
C THR A 70 -20.39 18.69 -31.91
N LEU A 71 -19.38 18.65 -32.79
CA LEU A 71 -18.27 19.59 -32.80
C LEU A 71 -18.57 20.78 -33.72
N SER A 72 -18.09 21.98 -33.36
CA SER A 72 -18.22 23.15 -34.23
C SER A 72 -17.40 22.96 -35.51
N ARG A 73 -17.86 23.54 -36.62
CA ARG A 73 -17.13 23.48 -37.91
C ARG A 73 -15.72 24.03 -37.79
N ASP A 74 -15.55 25.09 -37.00
CA ASP A 74 -14.27 25.77 -36.83
C ASP A 74 -13.30 24.91 -36.03
N THR A 75 -13.78 24.22 -34.98
CA THR A 75 -12.96 23.28 -34.19
C THR A 75 -12.54 22.07 -35.03
N VAL A 76 -13.46 21.47 -35.79
CA VAL A 76 -13.12 20.34 -36.68
C VAL A 76 -12.07 20.75 -37.72
N TRP A 77 -12.21 21.95 -38.29
CA TRP A 77 -11.24 22.47 -39.27
C TRP A 77 -9.89 22.79 -38.63
N HIS A 78 -9.87 23.39 -37.43
CA HIS A 78 -8.64 23.71 -36.70
C HIS A 78 -7.85 22.43 -36.36
N ASN A 79 -8.53 21.44 -35.77
CA ASN A 79 -7.90 20.17 -35.39
C ASN A 79 -7.44 19.40 -36.64
N LEU A 80 -8.20 19.43 -37.73
CA LEU A 80 -7.79 18.82 -39.00
C LEU A 80 -6.53 19.49 -39.56
N THR A 81 -6.47 20.83 -39.53
CA THR A 81 -5.31 21.59 -40.02
C THR A 81 -4.08 21.32 -39.14
N ALA A 82 -4.24 21.32 -37.81
CA ALA A 82 -3.17 21.02 -36.87
C ALA A 82 -2.64 19.57 -37.02
N LEU A 83 -3.53 18.60 -37.27
CA LEU A 83 -3.15 17.22 -37.56
C LEU A 83 -2.44 17.08 -38.91
N GLN A 84 -2.88 17.83 -39.93
CA GLN A 84 -2.19 17.88 -41.23
C GLN A 84 -0.80 18.51 -41.11
N ASP A 85 -0.65 19.59 -40.32
CA ASP A 85 0.63 20.23 -40.05
C ASP A 85 1.57 19.31 -39.26
N CYS A 86 1.05 18.55 -38.30
CA CYS A 86 1.83 17.52 -37.61
C CYS A 86 2.26 16.40 -38.56
N GLY A 87 1.37 15.95 -39.44
CA GLY A 87 1.68 14.96 -40.47
C GLY A 87 2.78 15.45 -41.41
N ALA A 88 2.69 16.68 -41.91
CA ALA A 88 3.69 17.30 -42.76
C ALA A 88 5.05 17.45 -42.03
N ALA A 89 5.05 17.89 -40.77
CA ALA A 89 6.26 18.01 -39.97
C ALA A 89 6.92 16.64 -39.69
N VAL A 90 6.13 15.60 -39.45
CA VAL A 90 6.61 14.22 -39.30
C VAL A 90 7.22 13.71 -40.60
N GLU A 91 6.53 13.86 -41.73
CA GLU A 91 7.03 13.43 -43.03
C GLU A 91 8.31 14.16 -43.42
N GLU A 92 8.37 15.49 -43.23
CA GLU A 92 9.57 16.29 -43.49
C GLU A 92 10.74 15.85 -42.61
N THR A 93 10.48 15.61 -41.31
CA THR A 93 11.51 15.15 -40.37
C THR A 93 12.02 13.75 -40.72
N ILE A 94 11.11 12.84 -41.10
CA ILE A 94 11.44 11.48 -41.54
C ILE A 94 12.27 11.51 -42.82
N GLU A 95 11.86 12.26 -43.84
CA GLU A 95 12.58 12.34 -45.11
C GLU A 95 13.96 12.98 -44.95
N LEU A 96 14.06 14.02 -44.12
CA LEU A 96 15.35 14.63 -43.78
C LEU A 96 16.26 13.64 -43.03
N PHE A 97 15.72 12.84 -42.12
CA PHE A 97 16.47 11.82 -41.38
C PHE A 97 16.96 10.69 -42.30
N LYS A 98 16.09 10.17 -43.18
CA LYS A 98 16.47 9.21 -44.22
C LYS A 98 17.54 9.76 -45.16
N GLN A 99 17.45 11.04 -45.53
CA GLN A 99 18.48 11.70 -46.33
C GLN A 99 19.82 11.74 -45.60
N LYS A 100 19.83 12.06 -44.29
CA LYS A 100 21.07 12.09 -43.51
C LYS A 100 21.70 10.73 -43.27
N ILE A 101 20.89 9.66 -43.17
CA ILE A 101 21.42 8.29 -43.17
C ILE A 101 22.13 7.99 -44.49
N ARG A 102 21.54 8.36 -45.64
CA ARG A 102 22.18 8.18 -46.96
C ARG A 102 23.50 8.95 -47.08
N GLU A 103 23.53 10.20 -46.63
CA GLU A 103 24.75 11.02 -46.60
C GLU A 103 25.82 10.39 -45.70
N SER A 104 25.42 9.85 -44.54
CA SER A 104 26.30 9.15 -43.61
C SER A 104 26.96 7.90 -44.22
N VAL A 105 26.16 7.09 -44.93
CA VAL A 105 26.67 5.92 -45.68
C VAL A 105 27.66 6.36 -46.75
N GLY A 106 27.38 7.44 -47.48
CA GLY A 106 28.29 8.02 -48.46
C GLY A 106 29.60 8.54 -47.84
N MET A 107 29.53 9.19 -46.67
CA MET A 107 30.71 9.66 -45.93
C MET A 107 31.62 8.53 -45.48
N VAL A 108 31.03 7.44 -44.98
CA VAL A 108 31.80 6.24 -44.57
C VAL A 108 32.39 5.54 -45.80
N ALA A 109 31.65 5.47 -46.91
CA ALA A 109 32.13 4.86 -48.15
C ALA A 109 33.27 5.64 -48.82
N THR A 110 33.28 6.97 -48.68
CA THR A 110 34.32 7.85 -49.26
C THR A 110 35.58 7.93 -48.39
N ASN A 111 35.49 7.69 -47.07
CA ASN A 111 36.64 7.79 -46.18
C ASN A 111 36.65 6.73 -45.05
N PRO A 112 36.70 5.43 -45.40
CA PRO A 112 36.50 4.34 -44.43
C PRO A 112 37.57 4.32 -43.32
N ALA A 113 38.78 4.78 -43.59
CA ALA A 113 39.86 4.85 -42.60
C ALA A 113 39.60 5.85 -41.47
N HIS A 114 38.81 6.90 -41.72
CA HIS A 114 38.54 7.95 -40.74
C HIS A 114 37.46 7.57 -39.71
N PHE A 115 36.64 6.57 -40.05
CA PHE A 115 35.55 6.07 -39.21
C PHE A 115 35.83 4.67 -38.62
N ASN A 116 37.00 4.09 -38.94
CA ASN A 116 37.45 2.83 -38.38
C ASN A 116 38.45 3.11 -37.25
N MET A 117 37.96 3.23 -36.02
CA MET A 117 38.81 3.36 -34.83
C MET A 117 38.68 2.12 -33.95
N ASP A 118 39.59 1.18 -34.16
CA ASP A 118 40.10 0.29 -33.12
C ASP A 118 41.62 0.60 -32.93
N LEU A 119 41.93 1.32 -31.83
CA LEU A 119 43.22 1.42 -31.08
C LEU A 119 44.42 2.24 -31.71
N PRO A 120 45.51 2.59 -30.95
CA PRO A 120 45.60 3.60 -29.86
C PRO A 120 46.88 4.52 -29.89
N VAL A 121 46.97 5.49 -28.95
CA VAL A 121 48.15 6.25 -28.40
C VAL A 121 48.57 7.61 -29.03
N SER A 122 48.64 8.62 -28.12
CA SER A 122 49.00 10.07 -28.14
C SER A 122 50.45 10.42 -28.63
N PRO A 123 50.99 11.69 -28.65
CA PRO A 123 50.64 12.91 -27.88
C PRO A 123 50.82 14.36 -28.48
N ILE A 124 50.02 15.29 -27.93
CA ILE A 124 50.26 16.72 -27.55
C ILE A 124 50.72 17.77 -28.60
N SER A 125 49.89 18.81 -28.77
CA SER A 125 50.31 20.22 -28.73
C SER A 125 49.18 21.10 -28.17
N ALA A 126 49.56 22.11 -27.39
CA ALA A 126 48.70 22.93 -26.53
C ALA A 126 48.23 24.24 -27.19
N THR A 127 47.40 24.97 -26.44
CA THR A 127 46.85 26.35 -26.60
C THR A 127 45.55 26.41 -27.42
N SER A 128 44.45 27.07 -27.02
CA SER A 128 44.11 27.97 -25.91
C SER A 128 42.57 28.04 -25.76
N GLU A 129 42.10 28.34 -24.54
CA GLU A 129 40.87 29.10 -24.20
C GLU A 129 39.52 28.69 -24.85
N TYR A 130 38.65 28.00 -24.10
CA TYR A 130 37.42 28.58 -23.51
C TYR A 130 36.69 27.52 -22.67
N SER A 131 36.20 27.98 -21.53
CA SER A 131 35.63 27.28 -20.38
C SER A 131 34.69 26.11 -20.71
N SER A 132 35.17 24.90 -20.42
CA SER A 132 34.44 23.64 -20.47
C SER A 132 33.71 23.39 -19.16
N ASP A 133 32.46 22.96 -19.32
CA ASP A 133 31.74 22.09 -18.40
C ASP A 133 32.67 21.06 -17.76
N SER A 134 32.72 21.08 -16.42
CA SER A 134 33.17 19.95 -15.64
C SER A 134 31.94 19.16 -15.20
N VAL A 135 31.87 17.94 -15.69
CA VAL A 135 31.16 16.82 -15.07
C VAL A 135 31.54 16.81 -13.59
N GLU A 136 30.61 17.16 -12.71
CA GLU A 136 30.81 17.00 -11.27
C GLU A 136 30.75 15.50 -10.94
N SER A 137 31.91 15.01 -10.55
CA SER A 137 32.23 13.68 -10.07
C SER A 137 31.59 13.40 -8.72
N ASP A 138 31.18 12.14 -8.53
CA ASP A 138 30.68 11.55 -7.29
C ASP A 138 31.56 11.89 -6.07
N ASP A 139 31.01 12.66 -5.12
CA ASP A 139 31.59 12.84 -3.79
C ASP A 139 31.39 11.56 -2.96
N MET A 140 32.40 10.70 -3.01
CA MET A 140 32.53 9.50 -2.22
C MET A 140 33.01 9.84 -0.80
N ASP A 141 32.16 9.65 0.21
CA ASP A 141 32.47 9.78 1.64
C ASP A 141 33.86 9.21 2.01
N LEU A 142 34.71 10.05 2.61
CA LEU A 142 36.04 9.67 3.10
C LEU A 142 35.94 9.29 4.59
N PRO A 143 36.65 8.25 5.08
CA PRO A 143 36.62 7.86 6.49
C PRO A 143 37.05 8.99 7.44
N GLU A 144 36.52 9.03 8.67
CA GLU A 144 36.91 10.02 9.69
C GLU A 144 38.43 9.95 9.98
N GLY A 145 39.13 11.08 9.80
CA GLY A 145 40.58 11.18 9.97
C GLY A 145 41.41 10.89 8.71
N PHE A 146 40.77 10.68 7.56
CA PHE A 146 41.46 10.52 6.28
C PHE A 146 42.05 11.86 5.77
N GLN A 147 43.34 11.88 5.47
CA GLN A 147 44.05 13.03 4.89
C GLN A 147 44.76 12.60 3.60
N ASP A 148 44.53 13.34 2.50
CA ASP A 148 45.27 13.13 1.24
C ASP A 148 46.75 13.51 1.41
N VAL A 149 47.63 12.92 0.60
CA VAL A 149 49.06 13.24 0.59
C VAL A 149 49.39 14.24 -0.53
N GLU A 150 50.26 15.21 -0.24
CA GLU A 150 50.66 16.19 -1.25
C GLU A 150 51.51 15.55 -2.37
N PRO A 151 51.08 15.65 -3.65
CA PRO A 151 51.82 15.08 -4.76
C PRO A 151 53.11 15.83 -5.04
N VAL A 152 54.14 15.11 -5.48
CA VAL A 152 55.43 15.71 -5.85
C VAL A 152 55.32 16.40 -7.21
N THR A 153 55.52 17.72 -7.22
CA THR A 153 55.40 18.55 -8.44
C THR A 153 56.72 18.72 -9.21
N SER A 154 57.87 18.53 -8.55
CA SER A 154 59.20 18.68 -9.17
C SER A 154 59.73 17.38 -9.75
N LYS A 155 60.10 17.37 -11.04
CA LYS A 155 60.68 16.20 -11.74
C LYS A 155 61.92 15.62 -11.04
N LYS A 156 62.75 16.46 -10.39
CA LYS A 156 63.95 16.00 -9.68
C LYS A 156 63.60 15.26 -8.39
N VAL A 157 62.59 15.76 -7.67
CA VAL A 157 62.10 15.17 -6.41
C VAL A 157 61.29 13.90 -6.69
N ALA A 158 60.49 13.88 -7.75
CA ALA A 158 59.70 12.71 -8.14
C ALA A 158 60.59 11.53 -8.55
N ARG A 159 61.70 11.79 -9.26
CA ARG A 159 62.70 10.76 -9.59
C ARG A 159 63.37 10.18 -8.35
N ALA A 160 63.82 11.04 -7.43
CA ALA A 160 64.44 10.59 -6.18
C ALA A 160 63.48 9.73 -5.33
N LEU A 161 62.23 10.18 -5.18
CA LEU A 161 61.20 9.44 -4.43
C LEU A 161 60.84 8.10 -5.11
N ASN A 162 60.76 8.09 -6.45
CA ASN A 162 60.53 6.87 -7.22
C ASN A 162 61.67 5.86 -7.04
N ASP A 163 62.93 6.32 -7.06
CA ASP A 163 64.09 5.46 -6.85
C ASP A 163 64.12 4.88 -5.42
N GLU A 164 63.68 5.65 -4.42
CA GLU A 164 63.55 5.21 -3.03
C GLU A 164 62.41 4.20 -2.81
N VAL A 165 61.25 4.43 -3.42
CA VAL A 165 60.13 3.47 -3.41
C VAL A 165 60.53 2.17 -4.12
N ILE A 166 61.17 2.26 -5.29
CA ILE A 166 61.69 1.10 -6.00
C ILE A 166 62.73 0.35 -5.17
N HIS A 167 63.63 1.06 -4.49
CA HIS A 167 64.63 0.43 -3.63
C HIS A 167 63.97 -0.34 -2.48
N ARG A 168 63.00 0.26 -1.78
CA ARG A 168 62.25 -0.44 -0.72
C ARG A 168 61.52 -1.67 -1.24
N VAL A 169 60.85 -1.56 -2.38
CA VAL A 169 60.15 -2.69 -3.00
C VAL A 169 61.14 -3.80 -3.41
N LYS A 170 62.32 -3.46 -3.93
CA LYS A 170 63.37 -4.45 -4.23
C LYS A 170 63.90 -5.14 -2.97
N VAL A 171 64.01 -4.43 -1.85
CA VAL A 171 64.41 -5.02 -0.57
C VAL A 171 63.35 -6.03 -0.09
N VAL A 172 62.06 -5.74 -0.28
CA VAL A 172 60.95 -6.65 0.07
C VAL A 172 61.00 -7.94 -0.77
N PHE A 173 61.25 -7.82 -2.08
CA PHE A 173 61.29 -8.99 -2.98
C PHE A 173 62.64 -9.73 -3.04
N GLY A 174 63.70 -9.18 -2.43
CA GLY A 174 65.04 -9.79 -2.45
C GLY A 174 65.58 -10.01 -3.87
N ASP A 175 66.15 -11.19 -4.13
CA ASP A 175 66.67 -11.59 -5.45
C ASP A 175 65.57 -12.09 -6.43
N ASN A 176 64.29 -11.99 -6.07
CA ASN A 176 63.18 -12.49 -6.90
C ASN A 176 62.82 -11.49 -8.03
N GLU A 177 63.60 -11.53 -9.11
CA GLU A 177 63.47 -10.61 -10.25
C GLU A 177 62.09 -10.70 -10.93
N GLN A 178 61.43 -11.85 -10.87
CA GLN A 178 60.11 -12.06 -11.48
C GLN A 178 58.97 -11.35 -10.72
N GLU A 179 59.00 -11.36 -9.38
CA GLU A 179 58.01 -10.66 -8.56
C GLU A 179 58.17 -9.14 -8.67
N PHE A 180 59.41 -8.67 -8.78
CA PHE A 180 59.68 -7.25 -9.00
C PHE A 180 59.18 -6.76 -10.37
N GLU A 181 59.32 -7.54 -11.44
CA GLU A 181 58.74 -7.21 -12.74
C GLU A 181 57.20 -7.26 -12.73
N ASN A 182 56.59 -8.21 -12.01
CA ASN A 182 55.14 -8.24 -11.83
C ASN A 182 54.62 -7.02 -11.06
N PHE A 183 55.33 -6.59 -10.02
CA PHE A 183 54.99 -5.37 -9.29
C PHE A 183 55.03 -4.14 -10.20
N LYS A 184 56.07 -4.00 -11.04
CA LYS A 184 56.14 -2.88 -12.00
C LYS A 184 54.95 -2.87 -12.97
N ASN A 185 54.54 -4.05 -13.44
CA ASN A 185 53.40 -4.18 -14.34
C ASN A 185 52.10 -3.74 -13.66
N HIS A 186 51.82 -4.22 -12.45
CA HIS A 186 50.65 -3.80 -11.67
C HIS A 186 50.70 -2.30 -11.30
N ALA A 187 51.86 -1.79 -10.89
CA ALA A 187 52.04 -0.37 -10.59
C ALA A 187 51.80 0.51 -11.84
N LEU A 188 52.21 0.06 -13.02
CA LEU A 188 51.95 0.74 -14.29
C LEU A 188 50.47 0.67 -14.70
N LEU A 189 49.82 -0.48 -14.54
CA LEU A 189 48.40 -0.64 -14.85
C LEU A 189 47.54 0.24 -13.95
N PHE A 190 47.85 0.27 -12.64
CA PHE A 190 47.20 1.18 -11.70
C PHE A 190 47.50 2.65 -12.02
N GLY A 191 48.77 3.01 -12.23
CA GLY A 191 49.19 4.39 -12.55
C GLY A 191 48.65 4.93 -13.88
N THR A 192 48.22 4.04 -14.79
CA THR A 192 47.55 4.40 -16.06
C THR A 192 46.03 4.28 -16.00
N GLY A 193 45.45 4.00 -14.84
CA GLY A 193 44.01 3.88 -14.62
C GLY A 193 43.35 2.63 -15.21
N LYS A 194 44.15 1.62 -15.59
CA LYS A 194 43.66 0.33 -16.14
C LYS A 194 43.39 -0.72 -15.07
N GLU A 195 43.79 -0.48 -13.83
CA GLU A 195 43.55 -1.33 -12.67
C GLU A 195 42.95 -0.50 -11.53
N SER A 196 42.01 -1.06 -10.76
CA SER A 196 41.36 -0.36 -9.64
C SER A 196 42.26 -0.34 -8.39
N ALA A 197 42.04 0.65 -7.52
CA ALA A 197 42.79 0.77 -6.27
C ALA A 197 42.64 -0.48 -5.38
N TYR A 198 41.43 -1.05 -5.29
CA TYR A 198 41.17 -2.30 -4.54
C TYR A 198 41.94 -3.49 -5.12
N ALA A 199 42.00 -3.64 -6.45
CA ALA A 199 42.73 -4.74 -7.08
C ALA A 199 44.25 -4.62 -6.84
N PHE A 200 44.80 -3.42 -7.06
CA PHE A 200 46.22 -3.15 -6.84
C PHE A 200 46.61 -3.30 -5.36
N TYR A 201 45.80 -2.77 -4.44
CA TYR A 201 46.07 -2.86 -3.01
C TYR A 201 45.98 -4.30 -2.48
N ASN A 202 45.01 -5.10 -2.95
CA ASN A 202 44.93 -6.53 -2.62
C ASN A 202 46.05 -7.38 -3.20
N TYR A 203 46.61 -6.98 -4.34
CA TYR A 203 47.81 -7.62 -4.87
C TYR A 203 48.99 -7.40 -3.90
N LEU A 204 49.15 -6.18 -3.38
CA LEU A 204 50.22 -5.85 -2.44
C LEU A 204 50.07 -6.57 -1.09
N THR A 205 48.87 -6.65 -0.52
CA THR A 205 48.62 -7.33 0.77
C THR A 205 48.85 -8.84 0.75
N ARG A 206 48.92 -9.45 -0.44
CA ARG A 206 49.26 -10.87 -0.59
C ARG A 206 50.76 -11.14 -0.62
N LEU A 207 51.57 -10.12 -0.94
CA LEU A 207 53.00 -10.26 -1.20
C LEU A 207 53.87 -9.52 -0.18
N MET A 208 53.35 -8.47 0.45
CA MET A 208 54.07 -7.63 1.41
C MET A 208 53.36 -7.67 2.77
N THR A 209 54.14 -7.48 3.84
CA THR A 209 53.64 -7.33 5.20
C THR A 209 52.98 -5.96 5.41
N ASP A 210 52.15 -5.84 6.44
CA ASP A 210 51.46 -4.58 6.75
C ASP A 210 52.46 -3.43 7.04
N GLU A 211 53.61 -3.72 7.68
CA GLU A 211 54.65 -2.72 7.96
C GLU A 211 55.28 -2.18 6.66
N GLU A 212 55.53 -3.06 5.69
CA GLU A 212 56.08 -2.70 4.38
C GLU A 212 55.08 -1.86 3.57
N ILE A 213 53.80 -2.25 3.58
CA ILE A 213 52.73 -1.54 2.88
C ILE A 213 52.50 -0.15 3.49
N THR A 214 52.50 -0.03 4.82
CA THR A 214 52.41 1.26 5.52
C THR A 214 53.60 2.17 5.24
N SER A 215 54.77 1.61 4.97
CA SER A 215 55.94 2.38 4.54
C SER A 215 55.83 2.86 3.08
N ILE A 216 55.37 1.99 2.18
CA ILE A 216 55.45 2.20 0.72
C ILE A 216 54.28 3.02 0.17
N ILE A 217 53.05 2.75 0.60
CA ILE A 217 51.84 3.30 -0.02
C ILE A 217 51.74 4.83 0.07
N PRO A 218 52.04 5.49 1.21
CA PRO A 218 51.96 6.95 1.28
C PRO A 218 52.90 7.64 0.29
N ASP A 219 54.12 7.14 0.13
CA ASP A 219 55.10 7.72 -0.81
C ASP A 219 54.81 7.36 -2.27
N PHE A 220 54.29 6.16 -2.53
CA PHE A 220 53.80 5.79 -3.86
C PHE A 220 52.62 6.68 -4.27
N ALA A 221 51.69 6.97 -3.35
CA ALA A 221 50.58 7.88 -3.57
C ALA A 221 51.05 9.31 -3.91
N ARG A 222 52.16 9.79 -3.33
CA ARG A 222 52.76 11.10 -3.66
C ARG A 222 53.36 11.16 -5.07
N LEU A 223 53.69 10.02 -5.68
CA LEU A 223 54.13 9.93 -7.08
C LEU A 223 52.96 10.05 -8.07
N LEU A 224 51.71 9.94 -7.60
CA LEU A 224 50.50 10.04 -8.41
C LEU A 224 49.97 11.48 -8.41
N PRO A 225 50.11 12.22 -9.53
CA PRO A 225 49.64 13.61 -9.58
C PRO A 225 48.11 13.72 -9.58
N GLN A 226 47.40 12.70 -10.08
CA GLN A 226 45.94 12.70 -10.22
C GLN A 226 45.25 12.24 -8.93
N ALA A 227 44.38 13.09 -8.38
CA ALA A 227 43.61 12.80 -7.17
C ALA A 227 42.68 11.58 -7.34
N THR A 228 42.18 11.35 -8.55
CA THR A 228 41.30 10.22 -8.92
C THR A 228 41.96 8.85 -8.75
N LEU A 229 43.29 8.77 -8.78
CA LEU A 229 44.04 7.53 -8.50
C LEU A 229 44.58 7.52 -7.06
N ARG A 230 45.04 8.68 -6.58
CA ARG A 230 45.66 8.82 -5.26
C ARG A 230 44.69 8.59 -4.10
N ILE A 231 43.53 9.23 -4.14
CA ILE A 231 42.54 9.18 -3.04
C ILE A 231 41.98 7.76 -2.85
N PRO A 232 41.58 7.02 -3.90
CA PRO A 232 41.14 5.64 -3.74
C PRO A 232 42.22 4.70 -3.19
N LEU A 233 43.49 4.85 -3.60
CA LEU A 233 44.59 4.02 -3.08
C LEU A 233 44.81 4.25 -1.57
N LEU A 234 44.84 5.51 -1.15
CA LEU A 234 44.96 5.86 0.27
C LEU A 234 43.75 5.39 1.06
N ARG A 235 42.56 5.37 0.45
CA ARG A 235 41.33 4.91 1.11
C ARG A 235 41.40 3.42 1.44
N GLU A 236 41.80 2.59 0.48
CA GLU A 236 42.04 1.15 0.71
C GLU A 236 43.08 0.94 1.82
N HIS A 237 44.14 1.77 1.82
CA HIS A 237 45.15 1.75 2.87
C HIS A 237 44.59 2.07 4.26
N HIS A 238 43.77 3.12 4.35
CA HIS A 238 43.18 3.57 5.61
C HIS A 238 42.18 2.54 6.16
N ILE A 239 41.35 1.94 5.32
CA ILE A 239 40.40 0.88 5.71
C ILE A 239 41.15 -0.31 6.30
N HIS A 240 42.23 -0.74 5.64
CA HIS A 240 43.03 -1.89 6.07
C HIS A 240 43.70 -1.68 7.44
N ILE A 241 44.26 -0.49 7.68
CA ILE A 241 44.89 -0.15 8.97
C ILE A 241 43.85 0.05 10.09
N SER A 242 42.75 0.76 9.81
CA SER A 242 41.73 1.07 10.81
C SER A 242 40.92 -0.16 11.24
N GLY A 243 40.71 -1.13 10.35
CA GLY A 243 40.01 -2.38 10.67
C GLY A 243 40.71 -3.26 11.72
N LYS A 244 42.04 -3.20 11.84
CA LYS A 244 42.80 -4.00 12.84
C LYS A 244 42.91 -3.31 14.21
N LYS A 245 42.86 -1.98 14.28
CA LYS A 245 42.96 -1.22 15.54
C LYS A 245 41.70 -1.40 16.43
N TYR A 246 40.53 -1.60 15.82
CA TYR A 246 39.27 -1.89 16.52
C TYR A 246 39.28 -3.25 17.25
N HIS A 247 39.99 -4.25 16.74
CA HIS A 247 40.02 -5.60 17.32
C HIS A 247 40.85 -5.73 18.61
N LEU A 248 41.78 -4.79 18.88
CA LEU A 248 42.60 -4.77 20.10
C LEU A 248 41.96 -3.98 21.25
N ASP A 249 41.07 -3.03 20.94
CA ASP A 249 40.48 -2.11 21.92
C ASP A 249 39.18 -2.65 22.56
N GLU A 250 38.42 -3.50 21.84
CA GLU A 250 37.22 -4.16 22.37
C GLU A 250 37.52 -5.25 23.40
N ARG A 251 38.69 -5.88 23.34
CA ARG A 251 39.09 -6.93 24.31
C ARG A 251 39.34 -6.37 25.70
N ASN A 252 39.73 -5.10 25.82
CA ASN A 252 40.09 -4.47 27.09
C ASN A 252 38.96 -3.66 27.74
N LYS A 253 37.92 -3.26 26.99
CA LYS A 253 36.78 -2.49 27.54
C LYS A 253 35.59 -3.35 27.96
N SER A 254 35.51 -4.61 27.49
CA SER A 254 34.39 -5.52 27.75
C SER A 254 34.41 -6.17 29.15
N TRP A 255 35.54 -6.10 29.90
CA TRP A 255 35.67 -6.79 31.19
C TRP A 255 35.28 -5.99 32.44
N SER A 256 35.08 -4.66 32.37
CA SER A 256 34.91 -3.83 33.58
C SER A 256 33.50 -3.33 33.86
N ASN A 257 32.58 -3.29 32.89
CA ASN A 257 31.30 -2.58 33.06
C ASN A 257 30.06 -3.48 33.25
N ILE A 258 30.20 -4.80 33.18
CA ILE A 258 29.06 -5.74 33.30
C ILE A 258 28.78 -6.17 34.75
N HIS A 259 29.66 -5.88 35.71
CA HIS A 259 29.53 -6.36 37.09
C HIS A 259 28.87 -5.40 38.12
N ARG A 260 28.23 -4.29 37.71
CA ARG A 260 27.77 -3.29 38.70
C ARG A 260 26.34 -2.75 38.58
N ALA A 261 25.41 -3.48 37.97
CA ALA A 261 24.00 -3.04 37.96
C ALA A 261 22.98 -4.20 37.90
N ARG A 262 23.27 -5.31 38.58
CA ARG A 262 22.34 -6.45 38.66
C ARG A 262 22.28 -6.98 40.09
N ASP A 263 21.80 -6.14 41.01
CA ASP A 263 21.25 -6.62 42.27
C ASP A 263 20.28 -5.55 42.82
N GLU A 264 18.99 -5.79 42.61
CA GLU A 264 17.86 -5.38 43.47
C GLU A 264 16.56 -5.86 42.80
N SER A 265 16.15 -7.06 43.18
CA SER A 265 14.89 -7.72 42.87
C SER A 265 13.78 -7.28 43.83
N LEU A 266 12.57 -7.07 43.31
CA LEU A 266 11.32 -7.24 44.06
C LEU A 266 10.46 -8.29 43.36
N ASP A 267 10.08 -9.29 44.14
CA ASP A 267 9.40 -10.53 43.77
C ASP A 267 7.95 -10.35 43.29
N ILE A 268 7.57 -11.08 42.24
CA ILE A 268 6.18 -11.45 41.94
C ILE A 268 6.12 -12.97 41.67
N PRO A 269 5.16 -13.73 42.24
CA PRO A 269 5.19 -15.19 42.21
C PRO A 269 4.87 -15.75 40.83
N ALA A 270 5.71 -16.67 40.38
CA ALA A 270 5.52 -17.42 39.15
C ALA A 270 4.53 -18.58 39.36
N SER A 271 3.31 -18.43 38.83
CA SER A 271 2.48 -19.55 38.39
C SER A 271 1.55 -19.09 37.29
N GLU A 272 1.61 -19.75 36.13
CA GLU A 272 0.79 -19.58 34.92
C GLU A 272 1.20 -18.50 33.89
N ILE A 273 2.47 -18.50 33.49
CA ILE A 273 2.87 -18.01 32.15
C ILE A 273 3.61 -19.13 31.44
N GLU A 274 2.86 -20.05 30.83
CA GLU A 274 3.39 -20.97 29.82
C GLU A 274 3.32 -20.34 28.42
N SER A 275 4.46 -20.44 27.73
CA SER A 275 4.73 -20.21 26.30
C SER A 275 4.66 -18.76 25.77
N CYS A 276 5.77 -18.03 25.93
CA CYS A 276 6.22 -17.04 24.94
C CYS A 276 6.97 -17.76 23.80
N ASP A 277 6.84 -17.24 22.59
CA ASP A 277 7.31 -17.80 21.31
C ASP A 277 8.82 -18.09 21.25
N SER A 278 9.25 -19.21 21.84
CA SER A 278 10.66 -19.65 21.88
C SER A 278 11.03 -20.63 20.76
N GLU A 279 10.52 -20.47 19.54
CA GLU A 279 10.97 -21.29 18.39
C GLU A 279 12.08 -20.64 17.55
N ASP A 280 12.65 -19.48 17.94
CA ASP A 280 13.69 -18.78 17.16
C ASP A 280 14.91 -18.32 17.99
N ASP A 281 15.06 -18.79 19.24
CA ASP A 281 16.16 -18.40 20.15
C ASP A 281 17.34 -19.40 20.16
N ASN A 282 17.40 -20.33 19.20
CA ASN A 282 18.63 -21.10 18.97
C ASN A 282 19.61 -20.23 18.18
N ILE A 283 20.56 -19.63 18.89
CA ILE A 283 21.58 -18.70 18.35
C ILE A 283 22.50 -19.37 17.31
N ASP A 284 22.50 -20.71 17.20
CA ASP A 284 23.47 -21.45 16.38
C ASP A 284 23.02 -21.80 14.95
N GLU A 285 21.73 -21.67 14.60
CA GLU A 285 21.24 -21.97 13.24
C GLU A 285 20.39 -20.82 12.67
N LEU A 286 21.04 -19.86 12.01
CA LEU A 286 20.36 -18.87 11.16
C LEU A 286 19.94 -19.53 9.83
N PRO A 287 18.64 -19.81 9.58
CA PRO A 287 18.18 -20.52 8.39
C PRO A 287 18.28 -19.66 7.12
N GLU A 288 18.48 -20.28 5.95
CA GLU A 288 18.50 -19.58 4.65
C GLU A 288 17.14 -18.95 4.29
N THR A 289 16.05 -19.48 4.86
CA THR A 289 14.69 -18.96 4.67
C THR A 289 14.11 -18.56 6.02
N LEU A 290 13.67 -17.31 6.13
CA LEU A 290 13.04 -16.76 7.33
C LEU A 290 11.52 -16.74 7.17
N ARG A 291 10.81 -17.51 8.00
CA ARG A 291 9.35 -17.53 8.03
C ARG A 291 8.81 -16.45 8.98
N LEU A 292 8.07 -15.50 8.42
CA LEU A 292 7.57 -14.35 9.19
C LEU A 292 6.20 -14.64 9.82
N SER A 293 6.05 -14.22 11.08
CA SER A 293 4.76 -14.09 11.76
C SER A 293 4.08 -12.77 11.35
N THR A 294 2.76 -12.75 11.40
CA THR A 294 2.00 -11.53 11.07
C THR A 294 2.34 -10.39 12.00
N ILE A 295 2.70 -9.23 11.43
CA ILE A 295 2.94 -7.98 12.12
C ILE A 295 1.59 -7.29 12.31
N ASN A 296 1.13 -7.22 13.55
CA ASN A 296 -0.10 -6.52 13.91
C ASN A 296 0.18 -5.04 14.17
N HIS A 297 -0.48 -4.15 13.44
CA HIS A 297 -0.23 -2.72 13.56
C HIS A 297 -1.53 -1.91 13.43
N LEU A 298 -1.72 -0.92 14.32
CA LEU A 298 -2.82 0.05 14.26
C LEU A 298 -2.22 1.42 13.95
N MET A 299 -2.77 2.16 12.99
CA MET A 299 -2.30 3.50 12.64
C MET A 299 -3.45 4.50 12.68
N PHE A 300 -3.34 5.51 13.54
CA PHE A 300 -4.26 6.64 13.55
C PHE A 300 -3.79 7.68 12.54
N ILE A 301 -4.69 8.15 11.68
CA ILE A 301 -4.44 9.18 10.68
C ILE A 301 -5.18 10.46 11.10
N ILE A 302 -4.42 11.51 11.39
CA ILE A 302 -4.96 12.80 11.84
C ILE A 302 -4.71 13.81 10.72
N HIS A 303 -5.79 14.33 10.15
CA HIS A 303 -5.69 15.34 9.10
C HIS A 303 -5.26 16.69 9.66
N GLY A 304 -4.73 17.52 8.76
CA GLY A 304 -4.52 18.93 9.02
C GLY A 304 -5.61 19.79 8.43
N ILE A 305 -5.21 20.96 7.98
CA ILE A 305 -6.09 22.03 7.52
C ILE A 305 -6.54 21.78 6.07
N GLY A 306 -7.80 22.06 5.74
CA GLY A 306 -8.31 22.16 4.35
C GLY A 306 -8.63 20.85 3.60
N GLN A 307 -8.40 19.67 4.19
CA GLN A 307 -8.77 18.36 3.59
C GLN A 307 -9.55 17.47 4.58
N HIS A 308 -10.44 18.05 5.39
CA HIS A 308 -11.20 17.31 6.41
C HIS A 308 -12.43 16.56 5.84
N ILE A 309 -12.97 17.00 4.69
CA ILE A 309 -14.12 16.35 4.02
C ILE A 309 -13.84 14.88 3.71
N ASP A 310 -12.57 14.56 3.41
CA ASP A 310 -12.09 13.19 3.15
C ASP A 310 -11.97 12.32 4.42
N PHE A 311 -12.15 12.91 5.61
CA PHE A 311 -12.02 12.25 6.92
C PHE A 311 -13.37 12.03 7.61
N GLN A 312 -14.47 12.57 7.06
CA GLN A 312 -15.83 12.37 7.55
C GLN A 312 -16.24 10.89 7.48
N GLU A 313 -16.90 10.39 8.53
CA GLU A 313 -17.51 9.06 8.54
C GLU A 313 -18.91 9.13 7.88
N GLY A 314 -19.00 8.78 6.58
CA GLY A 314 -20.26 8.81 5.83
C GLY A 314 -20.27 7.95 4.55
N GLU A 315 -21.46 7.69 3.98
CA GLU A 315 -21.65 7.03 2.67
C GLU A 315 -21.46 8.06 1.54
N PHE A 316 -20.22 8.29 1.06
CA PHE A 316 -20.05 8.77 -0.33
C PHE A 316 -20.29 7.62 -1.32
N ARG A 317 -20.62 7.96 -2.57
CA ARG A 317 -20.82 6.98 -3.65
C ARG A 317 -19.83 7.25 -4.77
N SER A 318 -19.08 6.23 -5.17
CA SER A 318 -18.51 6.10 -6.50
C SER A 318 -19.60 6.26 -7.59
N TRP A 319 -19.17 6.76 -8.76
CA TRP A 319 -20.01 7.04 -9.94
C TRP A 319 -20.87 5.84 -10.41
N ASP A 320 -20.54 4.61 -10.00
CA ASP A 320 -21.22 3.36 -10.36
C ASP A 320 -22.30 2.89 -9.35
N GLY A 321 -22.50 3.60 -8.24
CA GLY A 321 -23.65 3.39 -7.35
C GLY A 321 -23.59 2.16 -6.46
N GLN A 322 -22.42 1.59 -6.19
CA GLN A 322 -22.26 0.61 -5.11
C GLN A 322 -22.19 1.30 -3.73
N SER A 323 -22.74 0.66 -2.71
CA SER A 323 -22.79 1.19 -1.34
C SER A 323 -21.50 0.82 -0.60
N GLY A 324 -20.49 1.69 -0.66
CA GLY A 324 -19.33 1.64 0.21
C GLY A 324 -19.43 2.70 1.31
N LEU A 325 -18.90 2.41 2.50
CA LEU A 325 -18.67 3.40 3.56
C LEU A 325 -17.51 4.30 3.11
N GLU A 326 -17.80 5.33 2.31
CA GLU A 326 -16.76 6.18 1.72
C GLU A 326 -16.43 7.42 2.57
N GLY A 327 -15.39 7.36 3.41
CA GLY A 327 -14.63 8.54 3.85
C GLY A 327 -13.43 8.78 2.91
N GLY A 328 -13.30 9.97 2.31
CA GLY A 328 -12.42 10.30 1.17
C GLY A 328 -10.89 10.06 1.25
N ASN A 329 -10.32 9.53 2.35
CA ASN A 329 -8.91 9.10 2.41
C ASN A 329 -8.56 7.83 1.62
N HIS A 330 -9.47 7.34 0.80
CA HIS A 330 -9.31 6.09 0.06
C HIS A 330 -8.07 6.07 -0.78
N ALA A 331 -7.78 7.14 -1.53
CA ALA A 331 -6.59 7.21 -2.36
C ALA A 331 -5.32 6.96 -1.54
N PHE A 332 -5.20 7.60 -0.37
CA PHE A 332 -4.05 7.40 0.52
C PHE A 332 -4.00 5.99 1.12
N ARG A 333 -5.14 5.46 1.59
CA ARG A 333 -5.22 4.09 2.15
C ARG A 333 -4.97 3.02 1.08
N ASP A 334 -5.38 3.27 -0.16
CA ASP A 334 -5.13 2.43 -1.32
C ASP A 334 -3.65 2.40 -1.72
N LEU A 335 -2.90 3.48 -1.51
CA LEU A 335 -1.45 3.45 -1.67
C LEU A 335 -0.80 2.44 -0.70
N TYR A 336 -1.21 2.43 0.58
CA TYR A 336 -0.74 1.43 1.54
C TYR A 336 -1.09 0.00 1.09
N ARG A 337 -2.35 -0.23 0.72
CA ARG A 337 -2.82 -1.54 0.24
C ARG A 337 -2.03 -2.00 -0.99
N THR A 338 -1.92 -1.14 -2.00
CA THR A 338 -1.20 -1.43 -3.25
C THR A 338 0.26 -1.75 -2.98
N MET A 339 0.90 -1.01 -2.08
CA MET A 339 2.28 -1.25 -1.70
C MET A 339 2.47 -2.57 -0.93
N LEU A 340 1.53 -2.91 -0.05
CA LEU A 340 1.52 -4.20 0.66
C LEU A 340 1.35 -5.40 -0.29
N ASP A 341 0.54 -5.25 -1.35
CA ASP A 341 0.28 -6.30 -2.37
C ASP A 341 1.42 -6.45 -3.40
N THR A 342 2.25 -5.41 -3.54
CA THR A 342 3.36 -5.35 -4.51
C THR A 342 4.72 -5.53 -3.84
N MET A 343 5.25 -4.49 -3.19
CA MET A 343 6.62 -4.48 -2.64
C MET A 343 6.77 -5.26 -1.33
N PHE A 344 5.70 -5.40 -0.53
CA PHE A 344 5.74 -6.11 0.76
C PHE A 344 4.98 -7.44 0.72
N ARG A 345 4.84 -8.05 -0.46
CA ARG A 345 4.08 -9.31 -0.64
C ARG A 345 4.60 -10.46 0.20
N ASP A 346 5.89 -10.47 0.56
CA ASP A 346 6.47 -11.54 1.39
C ASP A 346 6.41 -11.26 2.90
N ILE A 347 5.96 -10.06 3.29
CA ILE A 347 5.87 -9.65 4.69
C ILE A 347 4.40 -9.66 5.10
N PRO A 348 3.99 -10.48 6.07
CA PRO A 348 2.60 -10.53 6.50
C PRO A 348 2.34 -9.35 7.45
N VAL A 349 1.78 -8.26 6.94
CA VAL A 349 1.39 -7.09 7.74
C VAL A 349 -0.12 -7.03 7.86
N ALA A 350 -0.64 -7.06 9.09
CA ALA A 350 -2.03 -6.76 9.41
C ALA A 350 -2.11 -5.31 9.91
N LEU A 351 -2.13 -4.37 8.95
CA LEU A 351 -2.24 -2.94 9.21
C LEU A 351 -3.72 -2.53 9.23
N GLU A 352 -4.18 -2.01 10.35
CA GLU A 352 -5.46 -1.34 10.48
C GLU A 352 -5.25 0.17 10.58
N THR A 353 -6.01 0.93 9.80
CA THR A 353 -5.89 2.40 9.79
C THR A 353 -7.21 3.06 10.19
N GLN A 354 -7.14 4.04 11.08
CA GLN A 354 -8.30 4.71 11.68
C GLN A 354 -8.12 6.22 11.57
N SER A 355 -9.08 6.90 10.92
CA SER A 355 -9.03 8.35 10.73
C SER A 355 -9.53 9.09 11.98
N ILE A 356 -8.99 10.27 12.28
CA ILE A 356 -9.50 11.18 13.31
C ILE A 356 -9.94 12.45 12.61
N GLU A 357 -11.22 12.79 12.76
CA GLU A 357 -11.85 13.99 12.22
C GLU A 357 -12.11 14.92 13.40
N TRP A 358 -11.64 16.16 13.37
CA TRP A 358 -11.82 17.09 14.49
C TRP A 358 -12.39 18.43 14.08
N HIS A 359 -12.49 18.69 12.77
CA HIS A 359 -12.86 19.99 12.25
C HIS A 359 -14.37 20.21 12.42
N GLU A 360 -15.22 19.24 12.11
CA GLU A 360 -16.68 19.38 12.34
C GLU A 360 -17.03 19.59 13.82
N ASP A 361 -16.39 18.84 14.70
CA ASP A 361 -16.56 18.95 16.15
C ASP A 361 -16.15 20.33 16.71
N LEU A 362 -15.30 21.07 16.01
CA LEU A 362 -15.00 22.47 16.31
C LEU A 362 -16.06 23.40 15.70
N HIS A 363 -16.37 23.25 14.41
CA HIS A 363 -17.14 24.22 13.64
C HIS A 363 -18.65 24.16 13.91
N GLU A 364 -19.25 22.97 13.92
CA GLU A 364 -20.70 22.83 14.12
C GLU A 364 -21.17 23.29 15.52
N PRO A 365 -20.51 22.91 16.64
CA PRO A 365 -21.02 23.24 17.97
C PRO A 365 -20.72 24.68 18.38
N THR A 366 -19.65 25.29 17.84
CA THR A 366 -19.25 26.64 18.21
C THR A 366 -19.88 27.73 17.34
N GLY A 367 -20.32 27.37 16.12
CA GLY A 367 -20.91 28.30 15.17
C GLY A 367 -19.93 29.38 14.68
N VAL A 368 -18.62 29.13 14.81
CA VAL A 368 -17.57 30.09 14.43
C VAL A 368 -17.65 30.49 12.97
N ASP A 369 -18.13 29.60 12.11
CA ASP A 369 -18.34 29.86 10.69
C ASP A 369 -19.41 30.92 10.43
N ASN A 370 -20.53 30.85 11.14
CA ASN A 370 -21.61 31.83 11.01
C ASN A 370 -21.13 33.22 11.44
N VAL A 371 -20.28 33.27 12.47
CA VAL A 371 -19.67 34.53 12.94
C VAL A 371 -18.67 35.04 11.91
N PHE A 372 -17.85 34.15 11.31
CA PHE A 372 -16.90 34.52 10.26
C PHE A 372 -17.61 35.08 9.03
N ASP A 373 -18.71 34.45 8.62
CA ASP A 373 -19.52 34.90 7.48
C ASP A 373 -20.19 36.25 7.77
N LEU A 374 -20.64 36.47 9.00
CA LEU A 374 -21.24 37.75 9.43
C LEU A 374 -20.24 38.92 9.41
N ILE A 375 -18.99 38.69 9.82
CA ILE A 375 -17.95 39.74 9.85
C ILE A 375 -17.25 39.92 8.51
N SER A 376 -17.48 39.02 7.55
CA SER A 376 -16.87 39.08 6.23
C SER A 376 -17.51 40.21 5.40
N PRO A 377 -16.72 41.17 4.89
CA PRO A 377 -17.24 42.23 4.02
C PRO A 377 -17.93 41.70 2.74
N GLU A 378 -18.53 42.54 1.92
CA GLU A 378 -18.95 42.11 0.57
C GLU A 378 -17.74 42.10 -0.39
N GLY A 379 -17.50 40.98 -1.10
CA GLY A 379 -16.44 40.80 -2.10
C GLY A 379 -15.31 39.82 -1.76
N ALA A 380 -14.71 39.19 -2.78
CA ALA A 380 -13.61 38.20 -2.67
C ALA A 380 -13.91 36.94 -1.82
N ALA A 381 -15.12 36.38 -1.98
CA ALA A 381 -15.58 35.18 -1.27
C ALA A 381 -14.54 34.04 -1.28
N GLY A 382 -13.97 33.70 -2.45
CA GLY A 382 -13.00 32.61 -2.55
C GLY A 382 -11.73 32.76 -1.69
N ILE A 383 -11.22 33.98 -1.48
CA ILE A 383 -10.04 34.20 -0.60
C ILE A 383 -10.43 34.04 0.87
N ARG A 384 -11.65 34.45 1.21
CA ARG A 384 -12.15 34.39 2.59
C ARG A 384 -12.60 33.01 2.97
N ASP A 385 -13.22 32.28 2.04
CA ASP A 385 -13.48 30.85 2.17
C ASP A 385 -12.16 30.11 2.37
N PHE A 386 -11.12 30.40 1.56
CA PHE A 386 -9.79 29.84 1.81
C PHE A 386 -9.25 30.20 3.20
N THR A 387 -9.40 31.45 3.66
CA THR A 387 -8.92 31.89 4.99
C THR A 387 -9.67 31.19 6.13
N LYS A 388 -10.98 31.02 5.97
CA LYS A 388 -11.90 30.34 6.88
C LYS A 388 -11.54 28.86 7.02
N GLU A 389 -11.40 28.18 5.90
CA GLU A 389 -11.07 26.75 5.81
C GLU A 389 -9.60 26.46 6.12
N THR A 390 -8.74 27.49 6.18
CA THR A 390 -7.30 27.31 6.41
C THR A 390 -6.66 28.02 7.59
N LEU A 391 -6.49 29.33 7.50
CA LEU A 391 -5.75 30.11 8.49
C LEU A 391 -6.45 30.13 9.86
N MET A 392 -7.77 30.17 9.86
CA MET A 392 -8.56 30.31 11.10
C MET A 392 -8.41 29.11 12.03
N ASP A 393 -8.28 27.89 11.52
CA ASP A 393 -8.05 26.68 12.32
C ASP A 393 -6.79 26.77 13.18
N VAL A 394 -5.72 27.35 12.65
CA VAL A 394 -4.49 27.61 13.42
C VAL A 394 -4.74 28.60 14.54
N LEU A 395 -5.50 29.66 14.26
CA LEU A 395 -5.83 30.69 15.25
C LEU A 395 -6.77 30.16 16.32
N TYR A 396 -7.72 29.30 15.97
CA TYR A 396 -8.56 28.58 16.91
C TYR A 396 -7.71 27.67 17.80
N TYR A 397 -6.82 26.87 17.23
CA TYR A 397 -5.96 26.01 18.02
C TYR A 397 -5.04 26.78 18.98
N LEU A 398 -4.60 27.99 18.59
CA LEU A 398 -3.83 28.88 19.45
C LEU A 398 -4.64 29.51 20.60
N SER A 399 -5.95 29.64 20.43
CA SER A 399 -6.84 30.18 21.45
C SER A 399 -7.02 29.17 22.58
N PRO A 400 -6.91 29.57 23.87
CA PRO A 400 -7.07 28.64 25.00
C PRO A 400 -8.41 27.91 25.00
N ARG A 401 -9.50 28.58 24.59
CA ARG A 401 -10.85 28.00 24.58
C ARG A 401 -11.01 26.94 23.50
N TYR A 402 -10.69 27.29 22.25
CA TYR A 402 -10.88 26.39 21.10
C TYR A 402 -9.78 25.32 21.05
N GLY A 403 -8.55 25.66 21.42
CA GLY A 403 -7.46 24.69 21.60
C GLY A 403 -7.77 23.61 22.63
N GLN A 404 -8.43 23.95 23.75
CA GLN A 404 -8.91 22.94 24.70
C GLN A 404 -9.92 21.99 24.07
N LEU A 405 -10.91 22.54 23.34
CA LEU A 405 -11.92 21.73 22.65
C LEU A 405 -11.27 20.77 21.65
N ILE A 406 -10.36 21.26 20.79
CA ILE A 406 -9.67 20.44 19.80
C ILE A 406 -8.84 19.33 20.48
N ILE A 407 -8.09 19.64 21.54
CA ILE A 407 -7.31 18.65 22.29
C ILE A 407 -8.21 17.59 22.92
N ASP A 408 -9.32 17.99 23.54
CA ASP A 408 -10.26 17.07 24.18
C ASP A 408 -10.91 16.17 23.13
N THR A 409 -11.39 16.73 22.02
CA THR A 409 -11.99 15.99 20.91
C THR A 409 -11.02 14.96 20.33
N VAL A 410 -9.83 15.39 19.90
CA VAL A 410 -8.85 14.49 19.25
C VAL A 410 -8.41 13.39 20.22
N THR A 411 -8.13 13.73 21.48
CA THR A 411 -7.72 12.76 22.49
C THR A 411 -8.84 11.77 22.82
N GLN A 412 -10.08 12.25 22.94
CA GLN A 412 -11.25 11.42 23.20
C GLN A 412 -11.47 10.44 22.03
N GLN A 413 -11.42 10.90 20.79
CA GLN A 413 -11.59 10.04 19.63
C GLN A 413 -10.48 8.99 19.51
N LEU A 414 -9.21 9.37 19.72
CA LEU A 414 -8.08 8.42 19.73
C LEU A 414 -8.30 7.31 20.77
N ASN A 415 -8.63 7.68 22.02
CA ASN A 415 -8.84 6.73 23.10
C ASN A 415 -10.10 5.87 22.88
N GLN A 416 -11.20 6.46 22.42
CA GLN A 416 -12.43 5.73 22.13
C GLN A 416 -12.22 4.70 21.02
N LYS A 417 -11.61 5.11 19.89
CA LYS A 417 -11.32 4.20 18.78
C LYS A 417 -10.33 3.11 19.19
N TYR A 418 -9.34 3.43 20.01
CA TYR A 418 -8.44 2.41 20.56
C TYR A 418 -9.16 1.40 21.45
N ARG A 419 -10.03 1.85 22.38
CA ARG A 419 -10.81 0.95 23.24
C ARG A 419 -11.73 0.03 22.44
N VAL A 420 -12.49 0.59 21.50
CA VAL A 420 -13.34 -0.19 20.59
C VAL A 420 -12.50 -1.21 19.82
N PHE A 421 -11.36 -0.80 19.27
CA PHE A 421 -10.45 -1.70 18.57
C PHE A 421 -9.94 -2.85 19.45
N MET A 422 -9.63 -2.59 20.73
CA MET A 422 -9.17 -3.61 21.68
C MET A 422 -10.29 -4.55 22.14
N GLU A 423 -11.52 -4.05 22.28
CA GLU A 423 -12.71 -4.88 22.51
C GLU A 423 -12.97 -5.82 21.33
N GLU A 424 -12.75 -5.30 20.12
CA GLU A 424 -12.88 -5.99 18.85
C GLU A 424 -11.76 -6.99 18.55
N HIS A 425 -10.57 -6.78 19.12
CA HIS A 425 -9.39 -7.63 18.96
C HIS A 425 -8.83 -8.07 20.32
N PRO A 426 -9.51 -9.00 21.03
CA PRO A 426 -9.01 -9.52 22.30
C PRO A 426 -7.61 -10.11 22.15
N LYS A 427 -6.73 -9.83 23.11
CA LYS A 427 -5.32 -10.29 23.13
C LYS A 427 -4.45 -9.75 21.99
N TRP A 428 -4.88 -8.67 21.33
CA TRP A 428 -4.04 -7.97 20.37
C TRP A 428 -2.78 -7.43 21.04
N ASN A 429 -1.64 -7.78 20.46
CA ASN A 429 -0.30 -7.46 20.99
C ASN A 429 0.53 -6.61 19.99
N GLY A 430 -0.15 -5.94 19.06
CA GLY A 430 0.49 -5.14 18.03
C GLY A 430 0.99 -3.78 18.53
N LYS A 431 1.45 -2.96 17.59
CA LYS A 431 1.97 -1.61 17.85
C LYS A 431 1.04 -0.54 17.28
N VAL A 432 1.03 0.64 17.91
CA VAL A 432 0.21 1.77 17.46
C VAL A 432 1.10 2.87 16.89
N SER A 433 0.80 3.38 15.71
CA SER A 433 1.44 4.57 15.12
C SER A 433 0.45 5.71 14.97
N ILE A 434 0.95 6.94 14.94
CA ILE A 434 0.19 8.13 14.56
C ILE A 434 0.83 8.68 13.28
N PHE A 435 0.02 8.86 12.25
CA PHE A 435 0.35 9.60 11.05
C PHE A 435 -0.43 10.91 11.07
N ALA A 436 0.24 12.04 11.15
CA ALA A 436 -0.41 13.33 11.31
C ALA A 436 0.13 14.35 10.30
N HIS A 437 -0.78 14.98 9.59
CA HIS A 437 -0.46 15.96 8.55
C HIS A 437 -0.68 17.39 9.06
N SER A 438 0.21 18.32 8.71
CA SER A 438 0.03 19.76 8.92
C SER A 438 -0.39 20.10 10.38
N LEU A 439 -1.48 20.83 10.62
CA LEU A 439 -1.95 21.16 11.98
C LEU A 439 -2.20 19.92 12.86
N GLY A 440 -2.63 18.80 12.27
CA GLY A 440 -2.76 17.52 12.97
C GLY A 440 -1.45 17.07 13.60
N SER A 441 -0.30 17.38 12.98
CA SER A 441 1.02 17.08 13.55
C SER A 441 1.35 17.94 14.78
N VAL A 442 0.89 19.19 14.83
CA VAL A 442 1.05 20.06 16.00
C VAL A 442 0.18 19.58 17.15
N ILE A 443 -1.08 19.26 16.85
CA ILE A 443 -2.03 18.70 17.83
C ILE A 443 -1.44 17.41 18.44
N SER A 444 -0.97 16.50 17.58
CA SER A 444 -0.37 15.23 18.01
C SER A 444 0.92 15.45 18.82
N TYR A 445 1.78 16.37 18.39
CA TYR A 445 3.00 16.70 19.12
C TYR A 445 2.70 17.27 20.51
N ASP A 446 1.72 18.16 20.63
CA ASP A 446 1.33 18.73 21.91
C ASP A 446 0.73 17.66 22.84
N ILE A 447 -0.13 16.78 22.33
CA ILE A 447 -0.66 15.62 23.10
C ILE A 447 0.49 14.72 23.58
N LEU A 448 1.48 14.44 22.72
CA LEU A 448 2.59 13.55 23.05
C LEU A 448 3.66 14.19 23.92
N THR A 449 3.72 15.52 24.06
CA THR A 449 4.74 16.20 24.87
C THR A 449 4.24 16.65 26.25
N HIS A 450 2.96 16.41 26.55
CA HIS A 450 2.34 16.73 27.83
C HIS A 450 1.84 15.45 28.52
N LYS A 451 2.11 15.33 29.82
CA LYS A 451 1.57 14.22 30.63
C LYS A 451 0.06 14.37 30.81
N ALA A 452 -0.63 13.27 31.07
CA ALA A 452 -2.04 13.29 31.42
C ALA A 452 -2.30 14.25 32.61
N GLY A 453 -3.23 15.20 32.43
CA GLY A 453 -3.58 16.26 33.37
C GLY A 453 -2.64 17.47 33.37
N GLU A 454 -1.52 17.45 32.64
CA GLU A 454 -0.60 18.59 32.53
C GLU A 454 -1.29 19.77 31.85
N LYS A 455 -0.97 20.99 32.32
CA LYS A 455 -1.51 22.25 31.79
C LYS A 455 -0.40 23.03 31.10
N ALA A 456 -0.57 23.34 29.82
CA ALA A 456 0.36 24.18 29.06
C ALA A 456 0.27 25.66 29.49
N ARG A 457 1.24 26.45 29.02
CA ARG A 457 1.37 27.89 29.34
C ARG A 457 0.16 28.72 28.90
N ASN A 458 -0.45 28.36 27.76
CA ASN A 458 -1.68 28.99 27.26
C ASN A 458 -2.94 28.58 28.04
N GLY A 459 -2.82 27.65 28.97
CA GLY A 459 -3.91 27.22 29.84
C GLY A 459 -4.63 25.94 29.43
N VAL A 460 -4.30 25.37 28.27
CA VAL A 460 -4.85 24.10 27.77
C VAL A 460 -4.36 22.93 28.62
N ARG A 461 -5.25 22.01 28.97
CA ARG A 461 -4.99 20.78 29.73
C ARG A 461 -5.06 19.57 28.81
N PHE A 462 -4.17 18.61 29.01
CA PHE A 462 -4.03 17.44 28.14
C PHE A 462 -4.58 16.18 28.83
N PRO A 463 -5.60 15.50 28.27
CA PRO A 463 -6.17 14.30 28.91
C PRO A 463 -5.22 13.10 28.92
N GLY A 464 -4.34 12.98 27.91
CA GLY A 464 -3.42 11.85 27.74
C GLY A 464 -4.03 10.67 26.96
N LEU A 465 -3.16 9.80 26.44
CA LEU A 465 -3.54 8.63 25.64
C LEU A 465 -3.54 7.34 26.48
N ASP A 466 -4.47 6.44 26.18
CA ASP A 466 -4.61 5.12 26.83
C ASP A 466 -3.63 4.07 26.30
N PHE A 467 -2.83 4.42 25.30
CA PHE A 467 -1.92 3.53 24.60
C PHE A 467 -0.56 4.17 24.34
N GLN A 468 0.46 3.33 24.16
CA GLN A 468 1.80 3.76 23.78
C GLN A 468 1.92 3.92 22.27
N VAL A 469 2.58 5.00 21.84
CA VAL A 469 2.85 5.26 20.42
C VAL A 469 4.23 4.75 20.04
N GLU A 470 4.27 3.81 19.10
CA GLU A 470 5.50 3.24 18.54
C GLU A 470 6.15 4.23 17.57
N ASN A 471 5.42 4.69 16.54
CA ASN A 471 5.93 5.67 15.59
C ASN A 471 4.98 6.87 15.49
N PHE A 472 5.54 8.07 15.53
CA PHE A 472 4.86 9.32 15.21
C PHE A 472 5.45 9.87 13.91
N PHE A 473 4.64 9.88 12.84
CA PHE A 473 4.98 10.48 11.55
C PHE A 473 4.30 11.84 11.46
N ALA A 474 5.08 12.90 11.66
CA ALA A 474 4.65 14.27 11.40
C ALA A 474 5.00 14.64 9.96
N VAL A 475 3.99 14.93 9.15
CA VAL A 475 4.15 15.09 7.70
C VAL A 475 3.65 16.46 7.26
N GLY A 476 4.44 17.19 6.46
CA GLY A 476 4.17 18.60 6.18
C GLY A 476 4.10 19.43 7.46
N SER A 477 4.99 19.14 8.42
CA SER A 477 4.79 19.55 9.82
C SER A 477 5.21 20.99 10.11
N PRO A 478 4.30 21.84 10.63
CA PRO A 478 4.62 23.16 11.14
C PRO A 478 5.05 23.15 12.62
N VAL A 479 5.30 21.98 13.23
CA VAL A 479 5.75 21.90 14.62
C VAL A 479 6.95 22.81 14.91
N PRO A 480 8.02 22.86 14.10
CA PRO A 480 9.18 23.69 14.42
C PRO A 480 8.86 25.19 14.47
N ILE A 481 8.11 25.68 13.47
CA ILE A 481 7.73 27.10 13.41
C ILE A 481 6.73 27.44 14.51
N MET A 482 5.88 26.50 14.90
CA MET A 482 4.90 26.71 15.96
C MET A 482 5.54 26.81 17.34
N VAL A 483 6.49 25.92 17.63
CA VAL A 483 7.28 25.94 18.88
C VAL A 483 8.10 27.24 18.98
N LEU A 484 8.66 27.71 17.86
CA LEU A 484 9.33 29.01 17.79
C LEU A 484 8.34 30.16 18.06
N ALA A 485 7.22 30.22 17.33
CA ALA A 485 6.24 31.31 17.41
C ALA A 485 5.56 31.44 18.78
N ARG A 486 5.38 30.32 19.50
CA ARG A 486 4.81 30.28 20.85
C ARG A 486 5.78 30.72 21.95
N GLY A 487 7.08 30.88 21.63
CA GLY A 487 8.11 31.15 22.63
C GLY A 487 8.38 29.96 23.56
N ASP A 488 8.19 28.74 23.05
CA ASP A 488 8.46 27.51 23.81
C ASP A 488 9.96 27.19 23.86
N LEU A 489 10.74 27.78 22.96
CA LEU A 489 12.20 27.69 22.96
C LEU A 489 12.81 28.59 24.03
N LYS A 490 13.88 28.10 24.66
CA LYS A 490 14.72 28.90 25.55
C LYS A 490 15.75 29.63 24.70
N LEU A 491 15.66 30.96 24.67
CA LEU A 491 16.61 31.85 24.00
C LEU A 491 17.37 32.63 25.08
N GLU A 492 18.69 32.49 25.11
CA GLU A 492 19.58 33.19 26.05
C GLU A 492 20.50 34.11 25.24
N ASP A 493 20.42 35.43 25.46
CA ASP A 493 21.24 36.44 24.76
C ASP A 493 21.24 36.30 23.22
N GLY A 494 20.09 35.98 22.64
CA GLY A 494 19.92 35.78 21.19
C GLY A 494 20.44 34.44 20.66
N HIS A 495 20.96 33.58 21.53
CA HIS A 495 21.46 32.24 21.19
C HIS A 495 20.43 31.18 21.58
N PHE A 496 20.22 30.23 20.67
CA PHE A 496 19.35 29.09 20.89
C PHE A 496 20.19 27.85 21.26
N ASN A 497 19.99 27.34 22.48
CA ASN A 497 20.79 26.24 23.04
C ASN A 497 20.16 24.85 22.81
N GLY A 498 19.15 24.73 21.94
CA GLY A 498 18.43 23.47 21.72
C GLY A 498 17.37 23.16 22.78
N GLY A 499 16.77 21.97 22.70
CA GLY A 499 16.00 21.39 23.81
C GLY A 499 14.48 21.55 23.75
N ILE A 500 13.86 21.21 22.62
CA ILE A 500 12.41 20.98 22.56
C ILE A 500 12.00 19.73 23.36
N LYS A 501 10.73 19.70 23.82
CA LYS A 501 10.17 18.52 24.47
C LYS A 501 10.09 17.36 23.46
N LYS A 502 10.71 16.22 23.79
CA LYS A 502 10.58 15.01 22.94
C LYS A 502 9.16 14.43 23.10
N PRO A 503 8.44 14.13 22.01
CA PRO A 503 7.15 13.45 22.11
C PRO A 503 7.30 12.06 22.76
N MET A 504 6.32 11.66 23.55
CA MET A 504 6.21 10.36 24.23
C MET A 504 5.86 9.25 23.24
N CYS A 505 6.75 9.01 22.29
CA CYS A 505 6.73 7.90 21.36
C CYS A 505 8.12 7.23 21.28
N ASN A 506 8.17 5.99 20.80
CA ASN A 506 9.45 5.31 20.61
C ASN A 506 10.26 5.98 19.47
N ARG A 507 9.59 6.26 18.35
CA ARG A 507 10.20 6.90 17.18
C ARG A 507 9.38 8.08 16.67
N TYR A 508 10.07 9.19 16.35
CA TYR A 508 9.52 10.41 15.81
C TYR A 508 10.19 10.74 14.48
N PHE A 509 9.37 10.88 13.44
CA PHE A 509 9.80 11.21 12.09
C PHE A 509 9.11 12.49 11.64
N ASN A 510 9.89 13.41 11.12
CA ASN A 510 9.45 14.64 10.50
C ASN A 510 9.70 14.54 9.00
N ILE A 511 8.64 14.52 8.21
CA ILE A 511 8.68 14.34 6.75
C ILE A 511 8.19 15.62 6.10
N PHE A 512 9.00 16.23 5.24
CA PHE A 512 8.65 17.50 4.60
C PHE A 512 9.07 17.55 3.13
N HIS A 513 8.39 18.40 2.37
CA HIS A 513 8.71 18.72 1.00
C HIS A 513 9.56 20.01 0.97
N PRO A 514 10.64 20.09 0.15
CA PRO A 514 11.56 21.23 0.16
C PRO A 514 10.95 22.61 -0.06
N ILE A 515 9.83 22.68 -0.79
CA ILE A 515 9.14 23.94 -1.14
C ILE A 515 7.81 24.10 -0.39
N ASP A 516 7.52 23.23 0.58
CA ASP A 516 6.34 23.39 1.44
C ASP A 516 6.57 24.59 2.36
N PRO A 517 5.75 25.65 2.29
CA PRO A 517 6.01 26.90 2.98
C PRO A 517 5.86 26.80 4.50
N ILE A 518 5.22 25.75 5.00
CA ILE A 518 4.95 25.58 6.44
C ILE A 518 5.65 24.38 7.07
N ALA A 519 6.31 23.53 6.28
CA ALA A 519 7.02 22.37 6.80
C ALA A 519 8.51 22.68 7.04
N TYR A 520 8.98 22.46 8.26
CA TYR A 520 10.34 22.82 8.68
C TYR A 520 11.07 21.65 9.33
N ARG A 521 12.39 21.78 9.49
CA ARG A 521 13.25 20.78 10.13
C ARG A 521 13.15 20.78 11.64
N ILE A 522 13.15 19.60 12.27
CA ILE A 522 13.07 19.43 13.72
C ILE A 522 14.41 19.13 14.38
N GLU A 523 15.35 18.47 13.69
CA GLU A 523 16.64 18.10 14.27
C GLU A 523 17.43 19.32 14.80
N PRO A 524 17.47 20.48 14.09
CA PRO A 524 18.15 21.68 14.58
C PRO A 524 17.53 22.24 15.87
N LEU A 525 16.22 22.02 16.11
CA LEU A 525 15.56 22.44 17.35
C LEU A 525 15.87 21.51 18.53
N ILE A 526 16.30 20.28 18.27
CA ILE A 526 16.74 19.35 19.32
C ILE A 526 18.22 19.58 19.62
N LYS A 527 19.06 19.62 18.58
CA LYS A 527 20.49 19.92 18.67
C LYS A 527 20.86 20.94 17.58
N PRO A 528 21.25 22.17 17.95
CA PRO A 528 21.58 23.23 16.99
C PRO A 528 22.64 22.82 15.96
N ASP A 529 23.62 22.00 16.33
CA ASP A 529 24.69 21.49 15.44
C ASP A 529 24.17 20.67 14.24
N MET A 530 22.90 20.25 14.25
CA MET A 530 22.28 19.55 13.13
C MET A 530 21.86 20.48 11.97
N HIS A 531 21.96 21.81 12.12
CA HIS A 531 21.61 22.74 11.05
C HIS A 531 22.46 22.54 9.78
N ASP A 532 23.77 22.29 9.95
CA ASP A 532 24.72 22.03 8.85
C ASP A 532 24.54 20.66 8.18
N ARG A 533 23.83 19.74 8.82
CA ARG A 533 23.59 18.40 8.28
C ARG A 533 22.36 18.43 7.37
N GLN A 534 22.47 17.84 6.19
CA GLN A 534 21.32 17.70 5.30
C GLN A 534 20.28 16.71 5.86
N PRO A 535 18.97 16.96 5.66
CA PRO A 535 17.92 15.99 5.97
C PRO A 535 18.07 14.73 5.10
N VAL A 536 17.54 13.60 5.55
CA VAL A 536 17.63 12.33 4.81
C VAL A 536 16.64 12.34 3.65
N GLN A 537 17.11 12.17 2.42
CA GLN A 537 16.21 12.06 1.29
C GLN A 537 15.44 10.73 1.30
N LEU A 538 14.12 10.79 1.08
CA LEU A 538 13.31 9.59 0.93
C LEU A 538 13.74 8.76 -0.29
N ILE A 539 13.73 7.44 -0.12
CA ILE A 539 13.94 6.48 -1.21
C ILE A 539 12.71 6.53 -2.13
N SER A 540 12.95 6.65 -3.43
CA SER A 540 11.84 6.66 -4.39
C SER A 540 11.25 5.27 -4.55
N ALA A 541 9.97 5.11 -4.26
CA ALA A 541 9.23 3.86 -4.39
C ALA A 541 9.32 3.30 -5.82
N HIS A 542 9.27 4.19 -6.82
CA HIS A 542 9.44 3.80 -8.22
C HIS A 542 10.82 3.18 -8.49
N SER A 543 11.89 3.72 -7.89
CA SER A 543 13.25 3.23 -8.09
C SER A 543 13.51 1.84 -7.48
N VAL A 544 12.72 1.46 -6.48
CA VAL A 544 12.87 0.19 -5.75
C VAL A 544 11.72 -0.79 -5.94
N ARG A 545 10.83 -0.55 -6.92
CA ARG A 545 9.62 -1.36 -7.16
C ARG A 545 9.88 -2.86 -7.31
N ASN A 546 11.05 -3.24 -7.85
CA ASN A 546 11.46 -4.62 -8.08
C ASN A 546 12.61 -5.07 -7.17
N VAL A 547 12.92 -4.30 -6.12
CA VAL A 547 13.99 -4.58 -5.18
C VAL A 547 13.39 -5.28 -3.95
N GLY A 548 13.99 -6.38 -3.51
CA GLY A 548 13.53 -7.10 -2.33
C GLY A 548 13.67 -6.28 -1.05
N PHE A 549 12.76 -6.47 -0.09
CA PHE A 549 12.70 -5.71 1.17
C PHE A 549 14.05 -5.62 1.90
N ALA A 550 14.80 -6.73 1.99
CA ALA A 550 16.07 -6.75 2.71
C ALA A 550 17.12 -5.80 2.09
N LYS A 551 17.10 -5.65 0.76
CA LYS A 551 18.00 -4.73 0.06
C LYS A 551 17.56 -3.28 0.20
N ILE A 552 16.24 -3.01 0.17
CA ILE A 552 15.70 -1.69 0.48
C ILE A 552 16.10 -1.28 1.90
N GLN A 553 16.03 -2.22 2.86
CA GLN A 553 16.44 -1.97 4.24
C GLN A 553 17.95 -1.67 4.35
N GLU A 554 18.80 -2.36 3.60
CA GLU A 554 20.24 -2.08 3.56
C GLU A 554 20.50 -0.66 3.03
N MET A 555 19.82 -0.25 1.94
CA MET A 555 19.90 1.11 1.39
C MET A 555 19.41 2.16 2.40
N LEU A 556 18.34 1.86 3.15
CA LEU A 556 17.85 2.77 4.17
C LEU A 556 18.84 2.87 5.35
N ALA A 557 19.42 1.75 5.78
CA ALA A 557 20.39 1.71 6.86
C ALA A 557 21.68 2.49 6.52
N SER A 558 22.13 2.44 5.26
CA SER A 558 23.31 3.19 4.83
C SER A 558 23.12 4.71 4.86
N ILE A 559 21.89 5.20 4.67
CA ILE A 559 21.57 6.65 4.70
C ILE A 559 21.02 7.16 6.03
N THR A 560 20.61 6.25 6.95
CA THR A 560 19.98 6.59 8.25
C THR A 560 20.80 6.19 9.47
N GLY A 561 22.09 5.87 9.28
CA GLY A 561 23.00 5.50 10.37
C GLY A 561 22.98 6.48 11.55
N PRO A 562 23.31 6.04 12.77
CA PRO A 562 23.30 6.90 13.95
C PRO A 562 24.30 8.05 13.78
N ILE A 563 23.88 9.28 14.07
CA ILE A 563 24.71 10.49 13.95
C ILE A 563 24.66 11.28 15.27
N HIS A 564 25.83 11.70 15.77
CA HIS A 564 26.00 12.75 16.80
C HIS A 564 24.96 12.71 17.94
N GLY A 565 24.90 11.58 18.63
CA GLY A 565 24.02 11.38 19.79
C GLY A 565 22.52 11.34 19.47
N PHE A 566 22.14 11.05 18.23
CA PHE A 566 20.83 10.52 17.86
C PHE A 566 20.95 9.03 17.54
N ALA A 567 20.00 8.24 18.04
CA ALA A 567 19.93 6.81 17.72
C ALA A 567 19.49 6.55 16.27
N TYR A 568 18.76 7.49 15.66
CA TYR A 568 18.31 7.48 14.27
C TYR A 568 18.00 8.91 13.82
N ARG A 569 18.00 9.16 12.50
CA ARG A 569 17.62 10.44 11.89
C ARG A 569 16.12 10.71 12.00
N MET A 570 15.72 11.95 12.29
CA MET A 570 14.33 12.38 12.43
C MET A 570 13.82 13.16 11.22
N ASP A 571 14.67 13.95 10.56
CA ASP A 571 14.28 14.78 9.43
C ASP A 571 14.44 14.04 8.09
N TYR A 572 13.33 13.88 7.37
CA TYR A 572 13.27 13.27 6.05
C TYR A 572 12.65 14.22 5.02
N VAL A 573 13.25 14.27 3.84
CA VAL A 573 12.86 15.19 2.78
C VAL A 573 12.39 14.44 1.52
N MET A 574 11.28 14.88 0.95
CA MET A 574 10.79 14.37 -0.34
C MET A 574 11.66 14.84 -1.49
N LYS A 575 11.75 14.03 -2.54
CA LYS A 575 12.50 14.39 -3.76
C LYS A 575 11.74 15.44 -4.57
N ARG A 576 12.39 16.58 -4.82
CA ARG A 576 11.86 17.66 -5.67
C ARG A 576 11.71 17.19 -7.12
N ARG A 577 10.59 17.50 -7.78
CA ARG A 577 10.39 17.20 -9.20
C ARG A 577 11.03 18.28 -10.07
N LYS A 578 11.57 17.90 -11.25
CA LYS A 578 12.20 18.87 -12.19
C LYS A 578 11.25 20.00 -12.62
N ARG A 579 9.94 19.74 -12.69
CA ARG A 579 8.90 20.72 -13.05
C ARG A 579 8.66 21.79 -11.96
N GLU A 580 9.15 21.57 -10.75
CA GLU A 580 9.02 22.49 -9.61
C GLU A 580 10.21 23.47 -9.51
N GLN A 581 11.12 23.50 -10.50
CA GLN A 581 12.26 24.41 -10.54
C GLN A 581 11.96 25.63 -11.43
N GLY A 582 12.20 26.85 -10.94
CA GLY A 582 12.09 28.11 -11.71
C GLY A 582 10.97 29.05 -11.27
N MET A 583 10.56 29.99 -12.14
CA MET A 583 9.61 31.08 -11.84
C MET A 583 8.22 30.65 -11.32
N MET A 584 7.88 29.36 -11.39
CA MET A 584 6.59 28.83 -10.94
C MET A 584 6.63 28.22 -9.52
N GLU A 585 7.75 28.31 -8.81
CA GLU A 585 7.97 27.71 -7.48
C GLU A 585 6.91 28.12 -6.44
N LEU A 586 6.51 29.39 -6.44
CA LEU A 586 5.48 29.90 -5.52
C LEU A 586 4.10 29.29 -5.78
N ALA A 587 3.76 28.98 -7.04
CA ALA A 587 2.49 28.33 -7.38
C ALA A 587 2.48 26.85 -6.98
N TYR A 588 3.64 26.18 -7.05
CA TYR A 588 3.78 24.79 -6.59
C TYR A 588 3.91 24.64 -5.08
N ALA A 589 4.34 25.68 -4.36
CA ALA A 589 4.48 25.66 -2.89
C ALA A 589 3.18 25.26 -2.19
N THR A 590 2.04 25.83 -2.59
CA THR A 590 0.72 25.48 -2.03
C THR A 590 0.33 24.02 -2.33
N ALA A 591 0.59 23.55 -3.55
CA ALA A 591 0.28 22.16 -3.94
C ALA A 591 1.20 21.15 -3.25
N SER A 592 2.44 21.54 -2.93
CA SER A 592 3.40 20.68 -2.24
C SER A 592 2.95 20.31 -0.83
N HIS A 593 2.16 21.18 -0.18
CA HIS A 593 1.66 20.94 1.16
C HIS A 593 0.65 19.78 1.26
N SER A 594 -0.14 19.53 0.22
CA SER A 594 -1.07 18.38 0.15
C SER A 594 -0.47 17.15 -0.54
N SER A 595 0.71 17.29 -1.16
CA SER A 595 1.33 16.23 -1.98
C SER A 595 1.66 14.93 -1.22
N TYR A 596 1.79 15.00 0.11
CA TYR A 596 2.12 13.86 0.95
C TYR A 596 1.06 12.74 0.90
N TRP A 597 -0.22 13.10 0.76
CA TRP A 597 -1.33 12.14 0.67
C TRP A 597 -1.30 11.29 -0.59
N MET A 598 -0.54 11.71 -1.61
CA MET A 598 -0.42 11.02 -2.89
C MET A 598 0.99 10.46 -3.12
N SER A 599 1.85 10.47 -2.09
CA SER A 599 3.25 10.08 -2.22
C SER A 599 3.48 8.61 -1.89
N GLU A 600 3.81 7.80 -2.91
CA GLU A 600 4.30 6.43 -2.71
C GLU A 600 5.58 6.39 -1.85
N ASP A 601 6.45 7.40 -1.97
CA ASP A 601 7.72 7.46 -1.22
C ASP A 601 7.46 7.60 0.30
N VAL A 602 6.46 8.40 0.69
CA VAL A 602 6.03 8.54 2.08
C VAL A 602 5.47 7.21 2.60
N VAL A 603 4.61 6.56 1.82
CA VAL A 603 4.01 5.26 2.18
C VAL A 603 5.05 4.14 2.29
N LEU A 604 6.04 4.12 1.39
CA LEU A 604 7.15 3.19 1.46
C LEU A 604 7.92 3.39 2.76
N PHE A 605 8.26 4.63 3.08
CA PHE A 605 8.99 4.94 4.29
C PHE A 605 8.22 4.51 5.55
N THR A 606 6.93 4.83 5.66
CA THR A 606 6.12 4.46 6.83
C THR A 606 5.98 2.95 6.97
N LEU A 607 5.76 2.21 5.88
CA LEU A 607 5.70 0.75 5.88
C LEU A 607 7.04 0.12 6.27
N MET A 608 8.17 0.67 5.81
CA MET A 608 9.50 0.24 6.25
C MET A 608 9.67 0.41 7.77
N GLN A 609 9.17 1.51 8.36
CA GLN A 609 9.23 1.70 9.81
C GLN A 609 8.28 0.78 10.58
N ILE A 610 7.10 0.47 10.04
CA ILE A 610 6.16 -0.51 10.61
C ILE A 610 6.78 -1.92 10.59
N CYS A 611 7.52 -2.26 9.53
CA CYS A 611 8.18 -3.57 9.37
C CYS A 611 9.50 -3.72 10.14
N LYS A 612 9.80 -2.82 11.10
CA LYS A 612 11.01 -2.88 11.92
C LYS A 612 11.28 -4.24 12.59
N PRO A 613 10.28 -5.01 13.09
CA PRO A 613 10.55 -6.35 13.63
C PRO A 613 11.25 -7.29 12.63
N VAL A 614 11.00 -7.13 11.33
CA VAL A 614 11.70 -7.88 10.27
C VAL A 614 13.12 -7.37 10.11
N VAL A 615 13.31 -6.06 10.15
CA VAL A 615 14.64 -5.41 10.10
C VAL A 615 15.53 -5.91 11.22
N GLU A 616 15.01 -6.02 12.45
CA GLU A 616 15.75 -6.52 13.60
C GLU A 616 16.18 -7.98 13.41
N LYS A 617 15.33 -8.83 12.80
CA LYS A 617 15.72 -10.19 12.41
C LYS A 617 16.80 -10.19 11.33
N LEU A 618 16.67 -9.38 10.29
CA LEU A 618 17.67 -9.25 9.22
C LEU A 618 19.02 -8.76 9.74
N HIS A 619 19.01 -7.83 10.70
CA HIS A 619 20.23 -7.30 11.32
C HIS A 619 21.05 -8.39 12.02
N ARG A 620 20.41 -9.44 12.56
CA ARG A 620 21.11 -10.60 13.13
C ARG A 620 21.93 -11.35 12.07
N TYR A 621 21.41 -11.49 10.85
CA TYR A 621 22.14 -12.13 9.74
C TYR A 621 23.33 -11.28 9.29
N THR A 622 23.12 -9.96 9.14
CA THR A 622 24.20 -9.02 8.80
C THR A 622 25.29 -9.02 9.86
N SER A 623 24.91 -9.00 11.15
CA SER A 623 25.85 -9.05 12.28
C SER A 623 26.63 -10.36 12.33
N ALA A 624 26.01 -11.47 11.92
CA ALA A 624 26.65 -12.78 11.82
C ALA A 624 27.42 -12.99 10.50
N MET A 625 27.55 -11.96 9.65
CA MET A 625 28.17 -12.04 8.32
C MET A 625 27.61 -13.17 7.44
N ARG A 626 26.30 -13.45 7.57
CA ARG A 626 25.60 -14.43 6.74
C ARG A 626 24.84 -13.74 5.59
N PRO A 627 24.64 -14.42 4.45
CA PRO A 627 23.79 -13.90 3.40
C PRO A 627 22.37 -13.63 3.93
N LEU A 628 21.72 -12.58 3.41
CA LEU A 628 20.37 -12.22 3.80
C LEU A 628 19.41 -13.38 3.47
N PRO A 629 18.51 -13.75 4.39
CA PRO A 629 17.60 -14.87 4.16
C PRO A 629 16.53 -14.51 3.14
N THR A 630 16.01 -15.52 2.45
CA THR A 630 14.77 -15.38 1.69
C THR A 630 13.62 -15.17 2.67
N LEU A 631 12.97 -14.02 2.59
CA LEU A 631 11.78 -13.74 3.39
C LEU A 631 10.61 -14.52 2.80
N MET A 632 9.93 -15.29 3.64
CA MET A 632 8.69 -15.92 3.26
C MET A 632 7.63 -15.62 4.31
N ARG A 633 6.41 -15.31 3.84
CA ARG A 633 5.23 -15.46 4.69
C ARG A 633 5.23 -16.91 5.19
N ASN A 634 4.69 -17.16 6.37
CA ASN A 634 4.26 -18.52 6.67
C ASN A 634 3.31 -18.93 5.54
N ILE A 635 3.78 -19.75 4.60
CA ILE A 635 2.99 -20.33 3.52
C ILE A 635 2.81 -21.80 3.90
N VAL A 636 1.55 -22.21 4.06
CA VAL A 636 1.21 -23.63 4.05
C VAL A 636 0.71 -23.87 2.64
N GLU A 637 1.53 -24.54 1.85
CA GLU A 637 1.17 -24.92 0.49
C GLU A 637 -0.16 -25.65 0.52
N LEU A 638 -1.09 -25.20 -0.32
CA LEU A 638 -2.35 -25.88 -0.49
C LEU A 638 -2.11 -27.14 -1.33
N THR A 639 -1.61 -28.18 -0.70
CA THR A 639 -1.30 -29.41 -1.43
C THR A 639 -2.59 -30.07 -1.94
N PRO A 640 -2.51 -30.90 -3.00
CA PRO A 640 -3.63 -31.74 -3.41
C PRO A 640 -4.19 -32.61 -2.30
N HIS A 641 -3.41 -32.87 -1.23
CA HIS A 641 -3.82 -33.64 -0.06
C HIS A 641 -4.66 -32.84 0.97
N THR A 642 -4.82 -31.53 0.78
CA THR A 642 -5.57 -30.68 1.72
C THR A 642 -7.05 -31.06 1.71
N LYS A 643 -7.60 -31.38 2.87
CA LYS A 643 -9.03 -31.71 3.01
C LYS A 643 -9.85 -30.44 3.22
N VAL A 644 -10.57 -30.03 2.18
CA VAL A 644 -11.51 -28.90 2.23
C VAL A 644 -12.82 -29.37 2.85
N VAL A 645 -13.21 -28.71 3.94
CA VAL A 645 -14.44 -28.98 4.71
C VAL A 645 -15.59 -28.10 4.23
N LEU A 646 -15.30 -26.85 3.90
CA LEU A 646 -16.28 -25.84 3.46
C LEU A 646 -15.63 -24.90 2.45
N SER A 647 -16.40 -24.42 1.47
CA SER A 647 -15.95 -23.42 0.49
C SER A 647 -17.10 -22.53 0.02
N SER A 648 -16.92 -21.21 0.01
CA SER A 648 -17.93 -20.26 -0.47
C SER A 648 -17.31 -18.95 -0.96
N ASN A 649 -18.05 -18.20 -1.77
CA ASN A 649 -17.79 -16.77 -1.93
C ASN A 649 -18.15 -16.05 -0.62
N VAL A 650 -17.28 -15.16 -0.19
CA VAL A 650 -17.45 -14.32 1.01
C VAL A 650 -16.94 -12.92 0.70
N GLN A 651 -17.49 -11.92 1.37
CA GLN A 651 -16.97 -10.57 1.32
C GLN A 651 -15.99 -10.38 2.47
N ILE A 652 -14.69 -10.24 2.17
CA ILE A 652 -13.64 -10.04 3.18
C ILE A 652 -13.37 -8.55 3.33
N ARG A 653 -13.34 -8.06 4.58
CA ARG A 653 -12.95 -6.69 4.88
C ARG A 653 -11.43 -6.53 4.75
N ASP A 654 -11.00 -5.57 3.96
CA ASP A 654 -9.63 -5.08 3.94
C ASP A 654 -9.41 -4.13 5.13
N ARG A 655 -8.36 -4.38 5.89
CA ARG A 655 -8.05 -3.63 7.12
C ARG A 655 -7.42 -2.26 6.84
N CYS A 656 -6.73 -2.13 5.72
CA CYS A 656 -6.09 -0.89 5.31
C CYS A 656 -7.12 0.09 4.77
N THR A 657 -8.08 -0.35 3.96
CA THR A 657 -9.09 0.53 3.34
C THR A 657 -10.42 0.52 4.09
N GLY A 658 -10.75 -0.56 4.81
CA GLY A 658 -12.06 -0.75 5.44
C GLY A 658 -13.11 -1.36 4.49
N PHE A 659 -12.78 -1.52 3.20
CA PHE A 659 -13.71 -2.02 2.19
C PHE A 659 -13.89 -3.52 2.21
N TYR A 660 -15.05 -3.97 1.76
CA TYR A 660 -15.35 -5.37 1.58
C TYR A 660 -15.11 -5.78 0.12
N TYR A 661 -14.26 -6.77 -0.09
CA TYR A 661 -13.99 -7.34 -1.41
C TYR A 661 -14.53 -8.77 -1.49
N GLU A 662 -15.16 -9.12 -2.61
CA GLU A 662 -15.52 -10.50 -2.87
C GLU A 662 -14.25 -11.34 -3.03
N ARG A 663 -14.20 -12.43 -2.27
CA ARG A 663 -13.12 -13.41 -2.23
C ARG A 663 -13.72 -14.80 -2.13
N ILE A 664 -12.94 -15.79 -2.52
CA ILE A 664 -13.31 -17.18 -2.30
C ILE A 664 -12.62 -17.64 -1.02
N ALA A 665 -13.41 -18.10 -0.07
CA ALA A 665 -12.91 -18.68 1.16
C ALA A 665 -13.13 -20.19 1.18
N PHE A 666 -12.12 -20.94 1.60
CA PHE A 666 -12.24 -22.37 1.86
C PHE A 666 -11.56 -22.73 3.17
N MET A 667 -12.16 -23.67 3.88
CA MET A 667 -11.74 -24.05 5.21
C MET A 667 -11.27 -25.51 5.22
N SER A 668 -10.10 -25.73 5.81
CA SER A 668 -9.59 -27.06 6.15
C SER A 668 -9.87 -27.39 7.62
N LYS A 669 -9.27 -28.47 8.15
CA LYS A 669 -9.47 -28.88 9.55
C LYS A 669 -9.03 -27.81 10.57
N ASP A 670 -8.00 -27.01 10.26
CA ASP A 670 -7.42 -26.06 11.21
C ASP A 670 -7.00 -24.72 10.60
N ARG A 671 -7.38 -24.45 9.35
CA ARG A 671 -7.05 -23.21 8.62
C ARG A 671 -8.17 -22.76 7.71
N LEU A 672 -8.37 -21.45 7.65
CA LEU A 672 -9.15 -20.75 6.65
C LEU A 672 -8.21 -20.21 5.60
N TYR A 673 -8.57 -20.38 4.33
CA TYR A 673 -7.83 -19.89 3.19
C TYR A 673 -8.72 -18.94 2.39
N ILE A 674 -8.12 -17.90 1.84
CA ILE A 674 -8.78 -16.82 1.12
C ILE A 674 -7.99 -16.58 -0.16
N ILE A 675 -8.67 -16.68 -1.30
CA ILE A 675 -8.07 -16.42 -2.62
C ILE A 675 -8.83 -15.30 -3.35
N PRO A 676 -8.13 -14.47 -4.14
CA PRO A 676 -8.72 -13.37 -4.86
C PRO A 676 -9.51 -13.84 -6.09
N ARG A 677 -9.08 -14.93 -6.72
CA ARG A 677 -9.63 -15.40 -8.00
C ARG A 677 -9.83 -16.90 -7.99
N LEU A 678 -10.88 -17.34 -8.68
CA LEU A 678 -11.22 -18.75 -8.77
C LEU A 678 -10.15 -19.56 -9.51
N GLN A 679 -9.54 -18.98 -10.55
CA GLN A 679 -8.58 -19.65 -11.44
C GLN A 679 -7.30 -20.10 -10.73
N GLU A 680 -6.97 -19.52 -9.58
CA GLU A 680 -5.81 -19.93 -8.76
C GLU A 680 -6.05 -21.30 -8.11
N ALA A 681 -7.30 -21.58 -7.72
CA ALA A 681 -7.64 -22.83 -7.06
C ALA A 681 -8.45 -23.81 -7.93
N THR A 682 -8.84 -23.48 -9.16
CA THR A 682 -9.60 -24.40 -10.04
C THR A 682 -8.76 -25.03 -11.14
N CYS A 683 -9.17 -26.22 -11.58
CA CYS A 683 -8.62 -26.90 -12.74
C CYS A 683 -9.74 -27.38 -13.67
N LYS A 684 -9.46 -27.40 -14.98
CA LYS A 684 -10.38 -27.94 -15.98
C LYS A 684 -10.30 -29.46 -16.05
N ARG A 685 -11.42 -30.14 -15.78
CA ARG A 685 -11.49 -31.62 -15.77
C ARG A 685 -11.88 -32.13 -17.16
N LYS A 686 -11.04 -32.97 -17.76
CA LYS A 686 -11.31 -33.58 -19.08
C LYS A 686 -12.24 -34.78 -18.97
N TRP A 687 -11.94 -35.67 -18.04
CA TRP A 687 -12.71 -36.88 -17.78
C TRP A 687 -12.43 -37.39 -16.37
N PHE A 688 -13.25 -38.32 -15.90
CA PHE A 688 -12.99 -39.09 -14.69
C PHE A 688 -13.47 -40.54 -14.86
N ILE A 689 -12.85 -41.43 -14.09
CA ILE A 689 -13.11 -42.86 -14.04
C ILE A 689 -13.64 -43.16 -12.63
N PRO A 690 -14.92 -43.54 -12.46
CA PRO A 690 -15.43 -43.98 -11.16
C PRO A 690 -14.87 -45.37 -10.84
N LEU A 691 -14.21 -45.50 -9.69
CA LEU A 691 -13.70 -46.76 -9.17
C LEU A 691 -14.80 -47.51 -8.44
N SER A 692 -14.84 -48.82 -8.64
CA SER A 692 -15.79 -49.75 -7.99
C SER A 692 -15.04 -50.98 -7.48
N ALA A 693 -15.70 -51.79 -6.66
CA ALA A 693 -15.15 -53.07 -6.20
C ALA A 693 -14.79 -54.05 -7.35
N GLN A 694 -15.33 -53.83 -8.55
CA GLN A 694 -15.10 -54.62 -9.76
C GLN A 694 -14.05 -54.00 -10.70
N SER A 695 -13.57 -52.79 -10.39
CA SER A 695 -12.50 -52.14 -11.16
C SER A 695 -11.17 -52.87 -10.93
N LYS A 696 -10.32 -52.93 -11.96
CA LYS A 696 -8.99 -53.55 -11.84
C LYS A 696 -7.93 -52.67 -12.51
N ALA A 697 -6.84 -52.39 -11.81
CA ALA A 697 -5.66 -51.74 -12.38
C ALA A 697 -4.52 -52.75 -12.57
N THR A 698 -4.04 -52.89 -13.81
CA THR A 698 -2.99 -53.84 -14.19
C THR A 698 -1.88 -53.14 -14.97
N TYR A 699 -0.74 -53.82 -15.11
CA TYR A 699 0.33 -53.39 -16.02
C TYR A 699 -0.19 -53.31 -17.46
N GLY A 700 0.35 -52.34 -18.21
CA GLY A 700 0.06 -52.15 -19.62
C GLY A 700 0.93 -53.03 -20.53
N ASP A 701 0.93 -52.71 -21.82
CA ASP A 701 1.64 -53.51 -22.83
C ASP A 701 3.15 -53.23 -22.85
N ASP A 702 3.58 -52.10 -22.31
CA ASP A 702 5.00 -51.72 -22.18
C ASP A 702 5.40 -51.54 -20.70
N SER A 703 6.71 -51.40 -20.45
CA SER A 703 7.24 -51.26 -19.09
C SER A 703 6.85 -49.95 -18.39
N PHE A 704 6.23 -48.99 -19.08
CA PHE A 704 5.90 -47.67 -18.53
C PHE A 704 4.39 -47.43 -18.43
N THR A 705 3.57 -48.31 -19.01
CA THR A 705 2.12 -48.14 -19.10
C THR A 705 1.37 -48.92 -18.03
N LEU A 706 0.22 -48.38 -17.63
CA LEU A 706 -0.76 -49.03 -16.79
C LEU A 706 -2.15 -48.95 -17.41
N LYS A 707 -2.97 -49.97 -17.15
CA LYS A 707 -4.34 -50.11 -17.67
C LYS A 707 -5.33 -50.12 -16.51
N ILE A 708 -6.37 -49.29 -16.62
CA ILE A 708 -7.50 -49.30 -15.69
C ILE A 708 -8.70 -49.85 -16.46
N MET A 709 -9.24 -50.97 -15.99
CA MET A 709 -10.39 -51.65 -16.58
C MET A 709 -11.62 -51.44 -15.69
N LEU A 710 -12.69 -50.94 -16.31
CA LEU A 710 -14.02 -50.89 -15.72
C LEU A 710 -14.80 -52.13 -16.17
N ASN A 711 -15.30 -52.92 -15.22
CA ASN A 711 -16.16 -54.06 -15.51
C ASN A 711 -17.60 -53.71 -15.11
N SER A 712 -18.55 -53.97 -16.01
CA SER A 712 -19.98 -53.90 -15.71
C SER A 712 -20.44 -55.18 -14.99
N PRO A 713 -21.40 -55.13 -14.05
CA PRO A 713 -21.89 -56.32 -13.37
C PRO A 713 -22.45 -57.32 -14.41
N GLY A 714 -21.83 -58.49 -14.55
CA GLY A 714 -22.31 -59.57 -15.42
C GLY A 714 -21.74 -59.61 -16.85
N SER A 715 -20.79 -58.76 -17.24
CA SER A 715 -20.11 -58.82 -18.54
C SER A 715 -18.70 -59.43 -18.43
N ALA A 716 -18.36 -60.39 -19.30
CA ALA A 716 -17.00 -60.94 -19.42
C ALA A 716 -16.02 -59.99 -20.14
N THR A 717 -16.53 -58.98 -20.84
CA THR A 717 -15.73 -57.95 -21.52
C THR A 717 -15.73 -56.64 -20.72
N PRO A 718 -14.55 -56.01 -20.52
CA PRO A 718 -14.45 -54.74 -19.83
C PRO A 718 -15.18 -53.65 -20.63
N SER A 719 -15.97 -52.83 -19.94
CA SER A 719 -16.80 -51.79 -20.56
C SER A 719 -15.99 -50.58 -21.03
N ALA A 720 -14.83 -50.32 -20.43
CA ALA A 720 -13.86 -49.34 -20.90
C ALA A 720 -12.45 -49.68 -20.38
N ILE A 721 -11.44 -49.50 -21.23
CA ILE A 721 -10.01 -49.66 -20.89
C ILE A 721 -9.34 -48.30 -21.08
N TYR A 722 -8.74 -47.79 -20.00
CA TYR A 722 -7.95 -46.56 -20.02
C TYR A 722 -6.47 -46.90 -19.93
N VAL A 723 -5.67 -46.41 -20.87
CA VAL A 723 -4.21 -46.63 -20.93
C VAL A 723 -3.49 -45.33 -20.58
N LEU A 724 -2.66 -45.37 -19.55
CA LEU A 724 -1.84 -44.25 -19.09
C LEU A 724 -0.36 -44.65 -19.10
N LYS A 725 0.52 -43.71 -19.43
CA LYS A 725 1.98 -43.92 -19.44
C LYS A 725 2.66 -43.06 -18.39
N ALA A 726 3.47 -43.69 -17.54
CA ALA A 726 4.26 -43.04 -16.52
C ALA A 726 5.64 -42.62 -17.07
N PRO A 727 6.29 -41.59 -16.46
CA PRO A 727 7.63 -41.17 -16.84
C PRO A 727 8.72 -42.20 -16.47
N SER A 728 8.44 -43.09 -15.52
CA SER A 728 9.38 -44.13 -15.07
C SER A 728 8.64 -45.34 -14.51
N THR A 729 9.33 -46.49 -14.46
CA THR A 729 8.75 -47.73 -13.92
C THR A 729 8.38 -47.63 -12.42
N PRO A 730 9.16 -46.96 -11.53
CA PRO A 730 8.75 -46.79 -10.13
C PRO A 730 7.48 -45.96 -9.99
N VAL A 731 7.34 -44.87 -10.78
CA VAL A 731 6.15 -44.02 -10.75
C VAL A 731 4.91 -44.80 -11.20
N ARG A 732 5.03 -45.62 -12.25
CA ARG A 732 3.95 -46.53 -12.69
C ARG A 732 3.50 -47.45 -11.56
N ASP A 733 4.46 -48.11 -10.89
CA ASP A 733 4.20 -49.11 -9.85
C ASP A 733 3.53 -48.47 -8.63
N GLU A 734 3.99 -47.27 -8.24
CA GLU A 734 3.35 -46.48 -7.19
C GLU A 734 1.91 -46.11 -7.51
N TRP A 735 1.63 -45.65 -8.74
CA TRP A 735 0.27 -45.33 -9.18
C TRP A 735 -0.64 -46.58 -9.19
N LEU A 736 -0.14 -47.69 -9.71
CA LEU A 736 -0.85 -48.96 -9.75
C LEU A 736 -1.19 -49.46 -8.33
N ASN A 737 -0.22 -49.40 -7.41
CA ASN A 737 -0.42 -49.77 -6.02
C ASN A 737 -1.45 -48.87 -5.32
N SER A 738 -1.37 -47.55 -5.51
CA SER A 738 -2.34 -46.62 -4.91
C SER A 738 -3.76 -46.81 -5.44
N ILE A 739 -3.94 -47.04 -6.75
CA ILE A 739 -5.27 -47.30 -7.34
C ILE A 739 -5.85 -48.62 -6.80
N ASN A 740 -5.05 -49.69 -6.75
CA ASN A 740 -5.50 -50.97 -6.22
C ASN A 740 -5.82 -50.90 -4.73
N GLN A 741 -5.06 -50.16 -3.93
CA GLN A 741 -5.39 -49.89 -2.52
C GLN A 741 -6.71 -49.13 -2.36
N ALA A 742 -7.00 -48.14 -3.22
CA ALA A 742 -8.27 -47.44 -3.22
C ALA A 742 -9.44 -48.39 -3.54
N ILE A 743 -9.29 -49.25 -4.55
CA ILE A 743 -10.28 -50.28 -4.92
C ILE A 743 -10.53 -51.25 -3.75
N ILE A 744 -9.47 -51.74 -3.07
CA ILE A 744 -9.61 -52.64 -1.93
C ILE A 744 -10.37 -51.98 -0.78
N LYS A 745 -10.11 -50.68 -0.49
CA LYS A 745 -10.84 -49.93 0.53
C LYS A 745 -12.33 -49.82 0.21
N ILE A 746 -12.70 -49.68 -1.07
CA ILE A 746 -14.10 -49.69 -1.52
C ILE A 746 -14.73 -51.07 -1.28
N SER A 747 -14.00 -52.16 -1.59
CA SER A 747 -14.47 -53.54 -1.40
C SER A 747 -14.61 -53.95 0.06
N GLY A 748 -13.72 -53.48 0.94
CA GLY A 748 -13.75 -53.80 2.38
C GLY A 748 -14.81 -53.07 3.21
N GLY A 749 -15.44 -52.03 2.65
CA GLY A 749 -16.49 -51.24 3.34
C GLY A 749 -17.90 -51.83 3.29
N GLN A 750 -18.09 -53.02 2.73
CA GLN A 750 -19.43 -53.65 2.57
C GLN A 750 -19.90 -54.48 3.79
N SER A 751 -19.14 -54.58 4.88
CA SER A 751 -19.56 -55.27 6.10
C SER A 751 -19.84 -54.30 7.26
N ASN A 752 -20.92 -53.53 7.15
CA ASN A 752 -21.77 -53.19 8.31
C ASN A 752 -23.07 -52.56 7.80
N GLY A 753 -24.16 -53.29 7.98
CA GLY A 753 -25.50 -52.89 7.59
C GLY A 753 -25.98 -51.71 8.43
N HIS A 754 -25.75 -50.51 7.93
CA HIS A 754 -26.70 -49.41 8.05
C HIS A 754 -26.77 -48.73 6.69
N THR A 755 -27.96 -48.77 6.08
CA THR A 755 -28.38 -47.90 4.99
C THR A 755 -28.44 -46.44 5.49
N ALA A 756 -27.30 -45.90 5.90
CA ALA A 756 -27.08 -44.48 5.72
C ALA A 756 -26.88 -44.33 4.22
N ARG A 757 -27.86 -43.75 3.53
CA ARG A 757 -27.58 -42.95 2.33
C ARG A 757 -26.31 -42.16 2.67
N ARG A 758 -25.13 -42.60 2.20
CA ARG A 758 -23.94 -41.75 2.24
C ARG A 758 -24.43 -40.47 1.56
N PRO A 759 -24.45 -39.32 2.25
CA PRO A 759 -24.88 -38.11 1.59
C PRO A 759 -24.01 -38.05 0.34
N ARG A 760 -24.64 -37.83 -0.82
CA ARG A 760 -23.89 -37.29 -1.97
C ARG A 760 -22.89 -36.33 -1.34
N ARG A 761 -21.58 -36.54 -1.51
CA ARG A 761 -20.60 -35.47 -1.28
C ARG A 761 -20.90 -34.42 -2.36
N ALA A 762 -22.10 -33.83 -2.30
CA ALA A 762 -22.40 -32.55 -2.83
C ALA A 762 -21.40 -31.69 -2.07
N ALA A 763 -20.38 -31.21 -2.77
CA ALA A 763 -19.79 -29.94 -2.44
C ALA A 763 -20.97 -29.02 -2.10
N ARG A 764 -21.26 -28.83 -0.81
CA ARG A 764 -22.40 -28.04 -0.38
C ARG A 764 -22.07 -26.64 -0.85
N HIS A 765 -22.73 -26.30 -1.94
CA HIS A 765 -22.41 -25.23 -2.87
C HIS A 765 -22.43 -23.89 -2.17
N LEU A 766 -21.38 -23.09 -2.40
CA LEU A 766 -21.50 -21.64 -2.50
C LEU A 766 -20.49 -21.02 -3.49
N ILE A 767 -19.97 -21.82 -4.43
CA ILE A 767 -19.24 -21.29 -5.59
C ILE A 767 -19.96 -21.84 -6.83
N GLU A 768 -20.60 -20.96 -7.60
CA GLU A 768 -21.07 -21.29 -8.94
C GLU A 768 -19.83 -21.42 -9.84
N LEU A 769 -19.43 -22.66 -10.10
CA LEU A 769 -18.33 -22.97 -11.02
C LEU A 769 -18.89 -23.11 -12.44
N HIS A 770 -18.17 -22.62 -13.45
CA HIS A 770 -18.45 -22.97 -14.84
C HIS A 770 -18.39 -24.50 -15.01
N ALA A 771 -19.22 -25.06 -15.92
CA ALA A 771 -19.42 -26.50 -16.05
C ALA A 771 -18.14 -27.32 -16.28
N ASP A 772 -17.06 -26.70 -16.77
CA ASP A 772 -15.78 -27.32 -17.06
C ASP A 772 -14.71 -27.17 -15.95
N GLN A 773 -14.92 -26.30 -14.96
CA GLN A 773 -13.98 -26.02 -13.86
C GLN A 773 -14.32 -26.76 -12.57
N CYS A 774 -13.29 -27.17 -11.80
CA CYS A 774 -13.48 -27.96 -10.59
C CYS A 774 -12.37 -27.78 -9.54
N ILE A 775 -12.74 -27.83 -8.25
CA ILE A 775 -11.84 -27.89 -7.09
C ILE A 775 -11.69 -29.32 -6.52
N ASP A 776 -12.31 -30.32 -7.16
CA ASP A 776 -12.32 -31.72 -6.70
C ASP A 776 -10.91 -32.33 -6.54
N TYR A 777 -9.84 -31.68 -7.03
CA TYR A 777 -8.50 -32.22 -6.86
C TYR A 777 -7.97 -32.11 -5.42
N PHE A 778 -8.54 -31.24 -4.58
CA PHE A 778 -8.22 -31.22 -3.16
C PHE A 778 -8.76 -32.49 -2.48
N SER A 779 -8.07 -32.98 -1.45
CA SER A 779 -8.30 -34.29 -0.81
C SER A 779 -7.88 -35.50 -1.64
N ALA A 780 -6.94 -35.33 -2.57
CA ALA A 780 -6.36 -36.42 -3.36
C ALA A 780 -5.57 -37.41 -2.49
N ILE A 781 -5.66 -38.70 -2.81
CA ILE A 781 -4.76 -39.74 -2.30
C ILE A 781 -3.40 -39.62 -2.99
N ARG A 782 -3.41 -39.43 -4.31
CA ARG A 782 -2.21 -39.29 -5.13
C ARG A 782 -2.47 -38.36 -6.30
N THR A 783 -1.47 -37.59 -6.66
CA THR A 783 -1.48 -36.74 -7.86
C THR A 783 -0.15 -36.83 -8.59
N GLY A 784 -0.14 -36.44 -9.87
CA GLY A 784 1.07 -36.52 -10.68
C GLY A 784 0.80 -36.38 -12.17
N PHE A 785 1.84 -36.05 -12.93
CA PHE A 785 1.78 -36.04 -14.38
C PHE A 785 1.93 -37.46 -14.94
N LEU A 786 0.96 -37.90 -15.73
CA LEU A 786 1.10 -39.08 -16.58
C LEU A 786 0.67 -38.70 -18.00
N GLN A 787 1.06 -39.53 -18.97
CA GLN A 787 0.70 -39.30 -20.36
C GLN A 787 -0.58 -40.08 -20.72
N GLU A 788 -1.51 -39.38 -21.35
CA GLU A 788 -2.75 -39.93 -21.91
C GLU A 788 -2.56 -40.21 -23.40
N LYS A 789 -2.96 -41.42 -23.85
CA LYS A 789 -2.95 -41.77 -25.29
C LYS A 789 -4.09 -41.04 -26.00
N SER A 790 -3.79 -40.27 -27.05
CA SER A 790 -4.82 -39.57 -27.83
C SER A 790 -5.78 -40.56 -28.52
N PRO A 791 -7.11 -40.38 -28.40
CA PRO A 791 -8.09 -41.27 -29.03
C PRO A 791 -8.29 -41.03 -30.54
N LYS A 792 -7.75 -39.95 -31.12
CA LYS A 792 -7.94 -39.60 -32.54
C LYS A 792 -6.71 -38.93 -33.15
N GLY A 793 -5.86 -39.72 -33.81
CA GLY A 793 -4.74 -39.21 -34.61
C GLY A 793 -4.06 -40.33 -35.42
N TRP A 794 -3.60 -40.02 -36.63
CA TRP A 794 -2.80 -40.93 -37.46
C TRP A 794 -1.41 -41.23 -36.85
N TYR A 795 -0.99 -40.42 -35.87
CA TYR A 795 0.24 -40.58 -35.10
C TYR A 795 -0.10 -40.87 -33.62
N GLU A 796 0.64 -41.79 -32.98
CA GLU A 796 0.52 -42.10 -31.55
C GLU A 796 1.03 -40.94 -30.67
N ASN A 797 0.22 -39.90 -30.50
CA ASN A 797 0.60 -38.77 -29.66
C ASN A 797 0.15 -38.97 -28.20
N TRP A 798 1.14 -38.97 -27.30
CA TRP A 798 0.98 -39.00 -25.85
C TRP A 798 0.94 -37.57 -25.31
N ASN A 799 -0.08 -37.22 -24.54
CA ASN A 799 -0.23 -35.88 -23.96
C ASN A 799 0.02 -35.92 -22.45
N ASN A 800 0.91 -35.06 -21.95
CA ASN A 800 1.09 -34.90 -20.50
C ASN A 800 -0.19 -34.34 -19.88
N ARG A 801 -0.71 -35.01 -18.84
CA ARG A 801 -1.93 -34.63 -18.11
C ARG A 801 -1.71 -34.76 -16.63
N TRP A 802 -2.39 -33.91 -15.88
CA TRP A 802 -2.40 -33.97 -14.43
C TRP A 802 -3.49 -34.95 -13.97
N LEU A 803 -3.09 -36.07 -13.37
CA LEU A 803 -4.02 -37.07 -12.85
C LEU A 803 -4.13 -36.96 -11.35
N VAL A 804 -5.34 -37.26 -10.87
CA VAL A 804 -5.71 -37.20 -9.47
C VAL A 804 -6.48 -38.46 -9.10
N LEU A 805 -5.96 -39.21 -8.14
CA LEU A 805 -6.63 -40.33 -7.50
C LEU A 805 -7.32 -39.86 -6.22
N GLN A 806 -8.61 -40.12 -6.12
CA GLN A 806 -9.41 -39.96 -4.90
C GLN A 806 -9.91 -41.32 -4.39
N ASP A 807 -10.63 -41.32 -3.28
CA ASP A 807 -11.15 -42.53 -2.64
C ASP A 807 -11.96 -43.43 -3.59
N ASP A 808 -12.70 -42.83 -4.52
CA ASP A 808 -13.70 -43.51 -5.36
C ASP A 808 -13.60 -43.18 -6.86
N LYS A 809 -12.60 -42.41 -7.30
CA LYS A 809 -12.42 -42.04 -8.71
C LYS A 809 -11.00 -41.64 -9.07
N VAL A 810 -10.65 -41.80 -10.35
CA VAL A 810 -9.44 -41.22 -10.97
C VAL A 810 -9.87 -40.12 -11.93
N SER A 811 -9.46 -38.88 -11.71
CA SER A 811 -9.79 -37.73 -12.55
C SER A 811 -8.57 -37.24 -13.33
N CYS A 812 -8.80 -36.82 -14.57
CA CYS A 812 -7.78 -36.24 -15.44
C CYS A 812 -8.07 -34.75 -15.69
N PHE A 813 -7.06 -33.93 -15.48
CA PHE A 813 -7.10 -32.49 -15.61
C PHE A 813 -6.14 -32.02 -16.71
N GLU A 814 -6.47 -30.88 -17.32
CA GLU A 814 -5.62 -30.28 -18.35
C GLU A 814 -4.25 -29.88 -17.80
N ASN A 815 -4.20 -29.29 -16.59
CA ASN A 815 -3.00 -28.78 -15.91
C ASN A 815 -3.11 -28.96 -14.38
N SER A 816 -1.99 -28.79 -13.68
CA SER A 816 -1.96 -28.66 -12.21
C SER A 816 -2.40 -27.25 -11.76
N PRO A 817 -2.96 -27.12 -10.55
CA PRO A 817 -3.44 -25.84 -10.01
C PRO A 817 -2.30 -24.86 -9.67
N ARG A 818 -2.55 -23.55 -9.75
CA ARG A 818 -1.56 -22.48 -9.50
C ARG A 818 -1.90 -21.71 -8.23
N LEU A 819 -1.16 -21.98 -7.16
CA LEU A 819 -1.48 -21.58 -5.80
C LEU A 819 -0.62 -20.40 -5.32
N ASP A 820 -0.33 -19.49 -6.24
CA ASP A 820 0.70 -18.45 -6.06
C ASP A 820 0.27 -17.34 -5.07
N PHE A 821 -1.04 -17.15 -4.85
CA PHE A 821 -1.55 -16.10 -3.98
C PHE A 821 -2.68 -16.61 -3.06
N ILE A 822 -2.30 -17.15 -1.90
CA ILE A 822 -3.27 -17.67 -0.91
C ILE A 822 -3.09 -16.95 0.42
N GLY A 823 -4.09 -16.15 0.78
CA GLY A 823 -4.26 -15.68 2.16
C GLY A 823 -4.62 -16.86 3.05
N GLN A 824 -3.97 -16.99 4.21
CA GLN A 824 -4.30 -18.04 5.17
C GLN A 824 -4.46 -17.49 6.58
N PHE A 825 -5.32 -18.15 7.34
CA PHE A 825 -5.64 -17.79 8.70
C PHE A 825 -5.75 -19.06 9.55
N LYS A 826 -4.94 -19.15 10.61
CA LYS A 826 -4.94 -20.30 11.52
C LYS A 826 -6.20 -20.25 12.38
N LEU A 827 -6.93 -21.38 12.47
CA LEU A 827 -8.19 -21.48 13.22
C LEU A 827 -8.04 -22.07 14.62
N ARG A 828 -6.84 -22.55 15.00
CA ARG A 828 -6.61 -23.09 16.34
C ARG A 828 -6.65 -21.97 17.38
N GLN A 829 -7.38 -22.20 18.47
CA GLN A 829 -7.49 -21.24 19.58
C GLN A 829 -8.01 -19.86 19.15
N THR A 830 -8.95 -19.83 18.20
CA THR A 830 -9.59 -18.60 17.72
C THR A 830 -10.84 -18.25 18.50
N THR A 831 -11.13 -16.96 18.60
CA THR A 831 -12.43 -16.45 19.02
C THR A 831 -13.22 -16.06 17.78
N VAL A 832 -14.43 -16.59 17.61
CA VAL A 832 -15.33 -16.25 16.51
C VAL A 832 -16.45 -15.40 17.08
N LEU A 833 -16.51 -14.13 16.67
CA LEU A 833 -17.60 -13.21 16.98
C LEU A 833 -18.58 -13.26 15.81
N SER A 834 -19.85 -13.50 16.09
CA SER A 834 -20.89 -13.60 15.07
C SER A 834 -21.98 -12.55 15.29
N TYR A 835 -22.36 -11.89 14.20
CA TYR A 835 -23.39 -10.84 14.15
C TYR A 835 -24.47 -11.29 13.15
N GLU A 836 -25.62 -11.73 13.67
CA GLU A 836 -26.64 -12.47 12.93
C GLU A 836 -27.38 -11.60 11.90
N ALA A 837 -27.82 -10.39 12.25
CA ALA A 837 -28.58 -9.51 11.36
C ALA A 837 -27.76 -8.97 10.18
N SER A 838 -26.44 -8.85 10.34
CA SER A 838 -25.52 -8.38 9.30
C SER A 838 -24.82 -9.52 8.53
N TYR A 839 -25.10 -10.78 8.87
CA TYR A 839 -24.40 -11.97 8.37
C TYR A 839 -22.87 -11.84 8.43
N LEU A 840 -22.36 -11.16 9.46
CA LEU A 840 -20.95 -10.86 9.65
C LEU A 840 -20.33 -11.86 10.64
N ILE A 841 -19.22 -12.47 10.21
CA ILE A 841 -18.42 -13.38 11.02
C ILE A 841 -17.04 -12.77 11.15
N ARG A 842 -16.61 -12.53 12.39
CA ARG A 842 -15.27 -12.09 12.72
C ARG A 842 -14.49 -13.20 13.42
N ILE A 843 -13.33 -13.56 12.89
CA ILE A 843 -12.48 -14.63 13.41
C ILE A 843 -11.20 -14.01 13.95
N VAL A 844 -11.03 -13.97 15.26
CA VAL A 844 -9.85 -13.42 15.93
C VAL A 844 -8.90 -14.57 16.32
N SER A 845 -7.64 -14.47 15.91
CA SER A 845 -6.58 -15.41 16.29
C SER A 845 -6.09 -15.21 17.71
N ARG A 846 -5.33 -16.16 18.25
CA ARG A 846 -4.71 -16.06 19.58
C ARG A 846 -3.84 -14.79 19.74
N THR A 847 -3.24 -14.30 18.65
CA THR A 847 -2.39 -13.10 18.63
C THR A 847 -3.18 -11.81 18.35
N GLY A 848 -4.52 -11.88 18.33
CA GLY A 848 -5.40 -10.74 18.04
C GLY A 848 -5.46 -10.30 16.57
N THR A 849 -4.76 -10.98 15.65
CA THR A 849 -4.99 -10.79 14.21
C THR A 849 -6.39 -11.28 13.87
N ALA A 850 -7.21 -10.53 13.12
CA ALA A 850 -8.59 -10.95 12.82
C ALA A 850 -8.98 -10.97 11.32
N VAL A 851 -9.83 -11.95 11.05
CA VAL A 851 -10.67 -12.24 9.90
C VAL A 851 -12.03 -11.56 9.87
N GLU A 852 -12.35 -10.54 9.07
CA GLU A 852 -13.76 -10.11 8.94
C GLU A 852 -14.34 -10.58 7.61
N MET A 853 -15.41 -11.37 7.68
CA MET A 853 -16.09 -11.90 6.50
C MET A 853 -17.61 -11.78 6.61
N ARG A 854 -18.25 -11.24 5.57
CA ARG A 854 -19.69 -11.28 5.39
C ARG A 854 -20.08 -12.43 4.45
N VAL A 855 -21.14 -13.12 4.81
CA VAL A 855 -21.69 -14.27 4.08
C VAL A 855 -23.05 -13.92 3.49
N ARG A 856 -23.44 -14.64 2.45
CA ARG A 856 -24.55 -14.26 1.55
C ARG A 856 -25.92 -14.25 2.23
N ASP A 857 -26.20 -15.26 3.03
CA ASP A 857 -27.53 -15.53 3.59
C ASP A 857 -27.43 -16.26 4.94
N GLN A 858 -28.55 -16.34 5.65
CA GLN A 858 -28.65 -16.99 6.96
C GLN A 858 -28.21 -18.47 6.91
N ALA A 859 -28.58 -19.21 5.85
CA ALA A 859 -28.25 -20.64 5.75
C ALA A 859 -26.74 -20.87 5.59
N ALA A 860 -26.08 -20.01 4.79
CA ALA A 860 -24.63 -19.95 4.66
C ALA A 860 -23.98 -19.57 5.98
N PHE A 861 -24.50 -18.55 6.66
CA PHE A 861 -24.01 -18.07 7.94
C PHE A 861 -24.05 -19.16 9.02
N ASP A 862 -25.18 -19.83 9.19
CA ASP A 862 -25.34 -20.93 10.14
C ASP A 862 -24.37 -22.09 9.80
N THR A 863 -24.21 -22.41 8.52
CA THR A 863 -23.28 -23.45 8.07
C THR A 863 -21.83 -23.11 8.41
N TRP A 864 -21.42 -21.84 8.23
CA TRP A 864 -20.09 -21.36 8.58
C TRP A 864 -19.85 -21.45 10.08
N LEU A 865 -20.79 -20.98 10.91
CA LEU A 865 -20.68 -21.06 12.37
C LEU A 865 -20.62 -22.51 12.88
N ASP A 866 -21.50 -23.38 12.39
CA ASP A 866 -21.52 -24.80 12.74
C ASP A 866 -20.22 -25.52 12.38
N THR A 867 -19.58 -25.11 11.27
CA THR A 867 -18.33 -25.71 10.83
C THR A 867 -17.14 -25.16 11.62
N LEU A 868 -17.13 -23.86 11.92
CA LEU A 868 -16.12 -23.22 12.78
C LEU A 868 -16.17 -23.74 14.22
N ALA A 869 -17.37 -23.97 14.76
CA ALA A 869 -17.56 -24.54 16.10
C ALA A 869 -16.98 -25.95 16.27
N LYS A 870 -16.81 -26.71 15.17
CA LYS A 870 -16.20 -28.05 15.17
C LYS A 870 -14.67 -28.01 15.23
N VAL A 871 -14.05 -26.86 15.02
CA VAL A 871 -12.59 -26.71 15.08
C VAL A 871 -12.13 -26.71 16.53
N LYS A 872 -11.10 -27.51 16.84
CA LYS A 872 -10.62 -27.68 18.22
C LYS A 872 -10.07 -26.36 18.78
N GLY A 873 -10.64 -25.92 19.90
CA GLY A 873 -10.21 -24.72 20.62
C GLY A 873 -10.81 -23.43 20.09
N THR A 874 -11.76 -23.48 19.16
CA THR A 874 -12.49 -22.30 18.70
C THR A 874 -13.64 -21.97 19.66
N GLN A 875 -13.72 -20.72 20.11
CA GLN A 875 -14.82 -20.23 20.94
C GLN A 875 -15.75 -19.37 20.07
N VAL A 876 -17.01 -19.77 19.90
CA VAL A 876 -18.01 -18.98 19.17
C VAL A 876 -18.80 -18.14 20.16
N ILE A 877 -18.75 -16.82 20.01
CA ILE A 877 -19.49 -15.85 20.81
C ILE A 877 -20.53 -15.20 19.89
N ARG A 878 -21.79 -15.46 20.19
CA ARG A 878 -22.90 -14.79 19.50
C ARG A 878 -23.11 -13.43 20.15
N HIS A 879 -22.71 -12.38 19.45
CA HIS A 879 -23.09 -11.05 19.83
C HIS A 879 -24.53 -10.84 19.35
N LYS A 880 -25.38 -10.27 20.21
CA LYS A 880 -26.52 -9.51 19.66
C LYS A 880 -25.89 -8.52 18.71
N ASP A 881 -26.43 -8.35 17.51
CA ASP A 881 -25.98 -7.27 16.65
C ASP A 881 -25.93 -6.03 17.53
N LEU A 882 -24.71 -5.64 17.92
CA LEU A 882 -24.34 -4.27 17.85
C LEU A 882 -24.68 -4.00 16.41
N ILE A 883 -25.90 -3.46 16.18
CA ILE A 883 -26.12 -2.55 15.06
C ILE A 883 -24.78 -1.84 15.04
N GLU A 884 -24.00 -2.06 13.96
CA GLU A 884 -22.77 -1.30 13.73
C GLU A 884 -23.06 0.08 14.30
N ASN A 885 -22.14 0.71 15.02
CA ASN A 885 -22.27 2.14 15.31
C ASN A 885 -22.37 2.88 13.97
N SER A 886 -23.55 2.78 13.40
CA SER A 886 -24.07 3.16 12.12
C SER A 886 -24.93 4.29 12.62
N PRO A 887 -24.53 5.54 12.34
CA PRO A 887 -25.06 6.73 12.99
C PRO A 887 -26.53 7.05 12.58
N SER A 888 -27.37 6.03 12.39
CA SER A 888 -28.68 6.11 11.75
C SER A 888 -29.84 5.52 12.57
N ALA A 889 -29.61 4.77 13.66
CA ALA A 889 -30.69 4.32 14.55
C ALA A 889 -30.86 5.32 15.71
N VAL A 890 -32.09 5.83 15.89
CA VAL A 890 -32.40 6.86 16.90
C VAL A 890 -33.18 6.22 18.05
N LEU A 891 -32.72 6.41 19.29
CA LEU A 891 -33.41 5.96 20.51
C LEU A 891 -34.45 7.00 20.95
N LEU A 892 -35.72 6.60 20.95
CA LEU A 892 -36.86 7.35 21.48
C LEU A 892 -37.25 6.81 22.85
N VAL A 893 -37.28 7.66 23.87
CA VAL A 893 -37.75 7.33 25.22
C VAL A 893 -39.25 7.68 25.32
N HIS A 894 -40.03 6.83 25.99
CA HIS A 894 -41.38 7.17 26.47
C HIS A 894 -41.36 7.52 27.96
N ASP A 895 -42.30 8.38 28.34
CA ASP A 895 -42.29 9.25 29.52
C ASP A 895 -42.09 8.59 30.90
N LYS A 896 -41.36 9.35 31.73
CA LYS A 896 -41.31 9.56 33.20
C LYS A 896 -41.67 8.53 34.27
N ASP A 897 -42.23 7.36 33.99
CA ASP A 897 -42.43 6.34 35.03
C ASP A 897 -41.43 5.19 34.85
N GLY A 898 -40.45 5.15 35.76
CA GLY A 898 -39.28 4.28 35.69
C GLY A 898 -39.61 2.82 35.44
N GLY A 899 -39.16 2.28 34.28
CA GLY A 899 -39.17 0.84 34.02
C GLY A 899 -39.14 0.34 32.57
N GLY A 900 -39.21 1.18 31.53
CA GLY A 900 -39.30 0.71 30.14
C GLY A 900 -37.98 0.74 29.34
N GLN A 901 -37.67 -0.35 28.61
CA GLN A 901 -36.63 -0.37 27.56
C GLN A 901 -36.92 0.69 26.49
N GLY A 902 -35.90 1.47 26.09
CA GLY A 902 -36.03 2.51 25.06
C GLY A 902 -36.45 1.94 23.71
N ALA A 903 -37.34 2.64 23.01
CA ALA A 903 -37.79 2.26 21.67
C ALA A 903 -36.79 2.79 20.63
N TRP A 904 -36.46 2.00 19.60
CA TRP A 904 -35.61 2.47 18.51
C TRP A 904 -36.44 2.75 17.26
N LEU A 905 -36.03 3.77 16.51
CA LEU A 905 -36.65 4.21 15.27
C LEU A 905 -35.57 4.32 14.18
N GLN A 906 -35.84 3.68 13.03
CA GLN A 906 -35.04 3.81 11.82
C GLN A 906 -35.93 4.21 10.65
N THR A 907 -35.51 5.22 9.88
CA THR A 907 -36.24 5.68 8.69
C THR A 907 -35.37 5.58 7.44
N LYS A 908 -35.96 5.19 6.32
CA LYS A 908 -35.28 5.09 5.02
C LYS A 908 -36.25 5.51 3.92
N ILE A 909 -35.84 6.45 3.07
CA ILE A 909 -36.62 6.80 1.87
C ILE A 909 -36.08 5.94 0.72
N GLU A 910 -36.88 5.00 0.24
CA GLU A 910 -36.43 3.99 -0.74
C GLU A 910 -36.74 4.39 -2.18
N SER A 911 -37.92 4.98 -2.41
CA SER A 911 -38.43 5.30 -3.73
C SER A 911 -39.30 6.55 -3.74
N TYR A 912 -39.70 6.97 -4.94
CA TYR A 912 -40.70 8.00 -5.15
C TYR A 912 -41.64 7.57 -6.28
N ASP A 913 -42.91 7.93 -6.16
CA ASP A 913 -43.92 7.74 -7.19
C ASP A 913 -44.37 9.10 -7.72
N LEU A 914 -44.55 9.20 -9.04
CA LEU A 914 -45.14 10.39 -9.66
C LEU A 914 -46.66 10.22 -9.73
N LEU A 915 -47.38 11.03 -8.96
CA LEU A 915 -48.84 10.99 -8.87
C LEU A 915 -49.42 12.32 -9.37
N VAL A 916 -50.70 12.30 -9.73
CA VAL A 916 -51.45 13.48 -10.17
C VAL A 916 -52.49 13.81 -9.09
N ASP A 917 -52.57 15.07 -8.67
CA ASP A 917 -53.59 15.52 -7.72
C ASP A 917 -54.96 15.70 -8.40
N ASP A 918 -56.01 15.88 -7.60
CA ASP A 918 -57.39 16.08 -8.09
C ASP A 918 -57.57 17.32 -8.98
N LYS A 919 -56.55 18.19 -9.05
CA LYS A 919 -56.50 19.40 -9.88
C LYS A 919 -55.66 19.20 -11.15
N GLY A 920 -55.20 17.97 -11.44
CA GLY A 920 -54.43 17.63 -12.63
C GLY A 920 -52.94 17.95 -12.53
N ASN A 921 -52.41 18.34 -11.36
CA ASN A 921 -51.00 18.66 -11.19
C ASN A 921 -50.20 17.43 -10.78
N GLN A 922 -49.08 17.20 -11.47
CA GLN A 922 -48.12 16.17 -11.09
C GLN A 922 -47.38 16.55 -9.80
N TYR A 923 -47.13 15.57 -8.93
CA TYR A 923 -46.28 15.69 -7.75
C TYR A 923 -45.52 14.39 -7.48
N ALA A 924 -44.34 14.51 -6.85
CA ALA A 924 -43.57 13.35 -6.39
C ALA A 924 -43.99 12.99 -4.95
N ASN A 925 -44.34 11.73 -4.74
CA ASN A 925 -44.72 11.14 -3.47
C ASN A 925 -43.61 10.19 -3.02
N PHE A 926 -42.93 10.50 -1.92
CA PHE A 926 -41.76 9.76 -1.46
C PHE A 926 -42.19 8.65 -0.49
N ALA A 927 -41.73 7.42 -0.73
CA ALA A 927 -41.99 6.26 0.11
C ALA A 927 -40.94 6.18 1.22
N ILE A 928 -41.38 6.40 2.47
CA ILE A 928 -40.58 6.34 3.68
C ILE A 928 -40.85 5.00 4.36
N GLN A 929 -39.87 4.10 4.32
CA GLN A 929 -39.86 2.92 5.16
C GLN A 929 -39.50 3.32 6.59
N VAL A 930 -40.34 2.92 7.53
CA VAL A 930 -40.18 3.21 8.96
C VAL A 930 -40.11 1.87 9.68
N ASN A 931 -39.03 1.66 10.42
CA ASN A 931 -38.83 0.47 11.23
C ASN A 931 -38.76 0.89 12.70
N SER A 932 -39.68 0.37 13.50
CA SER A 932 -39.82 0.70 14.92
C SER A 932 -39.90 -0.56 15.77
N SER A 933 -39.27 -0.52 16.95
CA SER A 933 -39.38 -1.59 17.94
C SER A 933 -40.79 -1.84 18.46
N THR A 934 -41.71 -0.87 18.33
CA THR A 934 -43.08 -0.97 18.87
C THR A 934 -44.14 -1.34 17.82
N LEU A 935 -43.97 -0.92 16.57
CA LEU A 935 -44.96 -1.08 15.49
C LEU A 935 -44.45 -1.94 14.31
N GLY A 936 -43.18 -2.35 14.32
CA GLY A 936 -42.56 -3.11 13.24
C GLY A 936 -42.24 -2.26 12.01
N ASN A 937 -42.23 -2.90 10.83
CA ASN A 937 -41.97 -2.25 9.55
C ASN A 937 -43.27 -1.67 8.97
N SER A 938 -43.31 -0.36 8.70
CA SER A 938 -44.37 0.32 7.96
C SER A 938 -43.81 1.16 6.81
N ILE A 939 -44.65 1.51 5.83
CA ILE A 939 -44.29 2.41 4.73
C ILE A 939 -45.27 3.58 4.74
N VAL A 940 -44.72 4.79 4.79
CA VAL A 940 -45.46 6.05 4.86
C VAL A 940 -45.13 6.87 3.63
N TYR A 941 -46.14 7.44 2.99
CA TYR A 941 -45.97 8.23 1.78
C TYR A 941 -46.12 9.72 2.09
N ARG A 942 -45.14 10.53 1.65
CA ARG A 942 -45.14 11.98 1.86
C ARG A 942 -44.74 12.73 0.60
N ARG A 943 -45.51 13.76 0.25
CA ARG A 943 -45.11 14.72 -0.80
C ARG A 943 -44.07 15.69 -0.25
N TYR A 944 -43.24 16.22 -1.14
CA TYR A 944 -42.19 17.19 -0.77
C TYR A 944 -42.69 18.38 0.08
N SER A 945 -43.88 18.90 -0.20
CA SER A 945 -44.45 20.03 0.54
C SER A 945 -44.74 19.70 2.01
N GLU A 946 -44.93 18.42 2.37
CA GLU A 946 -45.15 17.98 3.74
C GLU A 946 -43.85 17.95 4.54
N PHE A 947 -42.74 17.57 3.92
CA PHE A 947 -41.42 17.77 4.54
C PHE A 947 -41.16 19.26 4.82
N GLY A 948 -41.58 20.14 3.91
CA GLY A 948 -41.50 21.59 4.10
C GLY A 948 -42.45 22.15 5.17
N LYS A 949 -43.56 21.46 5.46
CA LYS A 949 -44.44 21.79 6.60
C LYS A 949 -43.77 21.38 7.92
N LEU A 950 -43.28 20.15 8.01
CA LEU A 950 -42.54 19.64 9.17
C LEU A 950 -41.36 20.56 9.50
N HIS A 951 -40.54 20.91 8.50
CA HIS A 951 -39.41 21.81 8.67
C HIS A 951 -39.80 23.17 9.29
N ARG A 952 -40.89 23.78 8.80
CA ARG A 952 -41.39 25.06 9.32
C ARG A 952 -41.94 24.94 10.73
N GLN A 953 -42.58 23.83 11.07
CA GLN A 953 -43.09 23.58 12.42
C GLN A 953 -41.93 23.39 13.41
N LEU A 954 -40.91 22.61 13.03
CA LEU A 954 -39.72 22.42 13.84
C LEU A 954 -38.96 23.74 14.02
N ARG A 955 -38.83 24.58 12.98
CA ARG A 955 -38.20 25.93 13.08
C ARG A 955 -38.87 26.88 14.06
N LYS A 956 -40.12 26.64 14.43
CA LYS A 956 -40.80 27.42 15.47
C LYS A 956 -40.44 26.93 16.88
N MET A 957 -39.95 25.70 17.00
CA MET A 957 -39.68 25.02 18.27
C MET A 957 -38.18 24.95 18.62
N PHE A 958 -37.31 24.89 17.61
CA PHE A 958 -35.86 24.88 17.79
C PHE A 958 -35.22 26.12 17.16
N PRO A 959 -34.11 26.64 17.73
CA PRO A 959 -33.27 27.64 17.10
C PRO A 959 -32.88 27.25 15.66
N HIS A 960 -32.73 28.22 14.78
CA HIS A 960 -32.45 28.00 13.35
C HIS A 960 -31.21 27.11 13.11
N GLU A 961 -30.21 27.21 13.98
CA GLU A 961 -28.95 26.46 13.96
C GLU A 961 -29.09 24.97 14.34
N GLN A 962 -30.18 24.59 15.03
CA GLN A 962 -30.38 23.22 15.49
C GLN A 962 -31.12 22.32 14.49
N ILE A 963 -31.59 22.91 13.37
CA ILE A 963 -32.35 22.19 12.35
C ILE A 963 -31.54 22.15 11.06
N PRO A 964 -31.31 20.96 10.47
CA PRO A 964 -30.57 20.83 9.22
C PRO A 964 -31.23 21.64 8.09
N ALA A 965 -30.41 22.17 7.19
CA ALA A 965 -30.91 22.94 6.06
C ALA A 965 -31.92 22.13 5.22
N PHE A 966 -33.06 22.76 4.88
CA PHE A 966 -34.08 22.08 4.09
C PHE A 966 -33.67 22.02 2.61
N PRO A 967 -33.64 20.83 1.97
CA PRO A 967 -33.16 20.70 0.59
C PRO A 967 -33.95 21.59 -0.37
N SER A 968 -33.33 22.50 -1.12
CA SER A 968 -34.03 23.47 -2.00
C SER A 968 -34.67 22.84 -3.26
N THR A 969 -35.70 23.47 -3.85
CA THR A 969 -36.35 23.01 -5.09
C THR A 969 -35.92 23.79 -6.32
N ARG A 970 -35.67 23.08 -7.43
CA ARG A 970 -35.50 23.70 -8.76
C ARG A 970 -36.82 24.24 -9.31
N MET A 971 -36.75 25.34 -10.06
CA MET A 971 -37.91 25.95 -10.73
C MET A 971 -38.27 25.25 -12.05
N TRP A 972 -37.30 24.61 -12.72
CA TRP A 972 -37.46 23.94 -14.02
C TRP A 972 -37.06 22.46 -13.89
N ASN A 973 -37.64 21.58 -14.72
CA ASN A 973 -37.38 20.12 -14.73
C ASN A 973 -37.53 19.42 -13.37
N LYS A 974 -38.49 19.87 -12.54
CA LYS A 974 -38.71 19.36 -11.18
C LYS A 974 -39.19 17.88 -11.10
N PHE A 975 -39.56 17.28 -12.22
CA PHE A 975 -39.96 15.86 -12.31
C PHE A 975 -38.98 15.00 -13.12
N ASP A 976 -37.82 15.56 -13.48
CA ASP A 976 -36.75 14.80 -14.09
C ASP A 976 -36.33 13.62 -13.18
N PRO A 977 -36.26 12.37 -13.68
CA PRO A 977 -35.93 11.21 -12.86
C PRO A 977 -34.57 11.30 -12.16
N ALA A 978 -33.55 11.90 -12.81
CA ALA A 978 -32.24 12.08 -12.18
C ALA A 978 -32.30 13.08 -11.02
N TYR A 979 -32.99 14.21 -11.23
CA TYR A 979 -33.27 15.19 -10.18
C TYR A 979 -34.09 14.60 -9.03
N LEU A 980 -35.14 13.83 -9.29
CA LEU A 980 -35.96 13.21 -8.24
C LEU A 980 -35.17 12.14 -7.45
N LYS A 981 -34.33 11.36 -8.12
CA LYS A 981 -33.41 10.42 -7.47
C LYS A 981 -32.42 11.13 -6.55
N GLN A 982 -31.83 12.25 -7.01
CA GLN A 982 -30.98 13.11 -6.16
C GLN A 982 -31.78 13.71 -4.99
N LYS A 983 -33.02 14.14 -5.24
CA LYS A 983 -33.91 14.73 -4.24
C LYS A 983 -34.29 13.73 -3.14
N THR A 984 -34.52 12.46 -3.49
CA THR A 984 -34.75 11.37 -2.52
C THR A 984 -33.57 11.22 -1.57
N VAL A 985 -32.33 11.30 -2.06
CA VAL A 985 -31.11 11.21 -1.23
C VAL A 985 -31.03 12.38 -0.26
N LEU A 986 -31.25 13.61 -0.74
CA LEU A 986 -31.23 14.81 0.11
C LEU A 986 -32.32 14.78 1.19
N LEU A 987 -33.53 14.34 0.84
CA LEU A 987 -34.62 14.18 1.80
C LEU A 987 -34.36 13.06 2.83
N ARG A 988 -33.68 11.98 2.42
CA ARG A 988 -33.23 10.91 3.33
C ARG A 988 -32.24 11.45 4.35
N GLY A 989 -31.23 12.20 3.90
CA GLY A 989 -30.26 12.85 4.80
C GLY A 989 -30.93 13.83 5.77
N TYR A 990 -31.80 14.68 5.25
CA TYR A 990 -32.60 15.61 6.06
C TYR A 990 -33.44 14.88 7.11
N LEU A 991 -34.21 13.85 6.73
CA LEU A 991 -35.09 13.12 7.64
C LEU A 991 -34.30 12.39 8.74
N ARG A 992 -33.15 11.80 8.42
CA ARG A 992 -32.26 11.16 9.39
C ARG A 992 -31.84 12.13 10.49
N GLU A 993 -31.44 13.34 10.11
CA GLU A 993 -30.95 14.33 11.05
C GLU A 993 -32.08 14.95 11.88
N ILE A 994 -33.26 15.15 11.27
CA ILE A 994 -34.48 15.50 12.02
C ILE A 994 -34.86 14.41 13.03
N CYS A 995 -34.71 13.13 12.69
CA CYS A 995 -34.99 12.03 13.61
C CYS A 995 -34.11 12.13 14.87
N LYS A 996 -32.80 12.35 14.70
CA LYS A 996 -31.87 12.52 15.84
C LYS A 996 -32.22 13.72 16.70
N ARG A 997 -32.51 14.88 16.09
CA ARG A 997 -32.80 16.13 16.80
C ARG A 997 -34.14 16.12 17.53
N CYS A 998 -35.14 15.44 16.96
CA CYS A 998 -36.45 15.29 17.57
C CYS A 998 -36.47 14.20 18.65
N ALA A 999 -35.44 13.37 18.75
CA ALA A 999 -35.36 12.32 19.76
C ALA A 999 -35.27 12.90 21.15
N ASN A 1000 -36.19 12.52 22.03
CA ASN A 1000 -36.23 12.96 23.43
C ASN A 1000 -36.37 14.48 23.60
N THR A 1001 -36.94 15.16 22.59
CA THR A 1001 -37.24 16.60 22.63
C THR A 1001 -38.72 16.88 22.36
N ARG A 1002 -39.15 18.14 22.53
CA ARG A 1002 -40.53 18.57 22.24
C ARG A 1002 -40.95 18.39 20.77
N GLY A 1003 -39.99 18.18 19.86
CA GLY A 1003 -40.23 17.90 18.45
C GLY A 1003 -40.62 16.44 18.15
N GLN A 1004 -40.51 15.54 19.14
CA GLN A 1004 -40.80 14.11 18.97
C GLN A 1004 -42.24 13.86 18.51
N GLU A 1005 -43.22 14.58 19.06
CA GLU A 1005 -44.64 14.40 18.71
C GLU A 1005 -44.92 14.75 17.23
N LEU A 1006 -44.33 15.85 16.73
CA LEU A 1006 -44.45 16.26 15.33
C LEU A 1006 -43.80 15.25 14.38
N LEU A 1007 -42.66 14.67 14.79
CA LEU A 1007 -41.99 13.63 14.01
C LEU A 1007 -42.83 12.35 13.96
N MET A 1008 -43.40 11.94 15.10
CA MET A 1008 -44.25 10.75 15.18
C MET A 1008 -45.54 10.92 14.37
N GLU A 1009 -46.14 12.11 14.36
CA GLU A 1009 -47.28 12.44 13.49
C GLU A 1009 -46.87 12.40 12.01
N PHE A 1010 -45.73 13.01 11.65
CA PHE A 1010 -45.22 12.98 10.28
C PHE A 1010 -44.96 11.55 9.79
N LEU A 1011 -44.52 10.66 10.66
CA LEU A 1011 -44.26 9.24 10.39
C LEU A 1011 -45.48 8.33 10.63
N GLU A 1012 -46.67 8.87 10.90
CA GLU A 1012 -47.89 8.07 11.15
C GLU A 1012 -47.75 7.04 12.29
N LEU A 1013 -46.91 7.33 13.28
CA LEU A 1013 -46.65 6.45 14.43
C LEU A 1013 -47.42 6.87 15.69
N SER A 1014 -48.21 7.94 15.64
CA SER A 1014 -49.06 8.40 16.76
C SER A 1014 -50.32 7.54 16.89
N PRO A 1015 -50.77 7.16 18.11
CA PRO A 1015 -52.07 6.53 18.30
C PRO A 1015 -53.20 7.50 17.94
N PRO A 1016 -54.35 7.03 17.39
CA PRO A 1016 -55.46 7.90 17.02
C PRO A 1016 -56.01 8.59 18.27
N ASN A 1017 -55.89 9.92 18.34
CA ASN A 1017 -56.42 10.70 19.46
C ASN A 1017 -57.95 10.54 19.55
N LEU A 1018 -58.40 9.96 20.66
CA LEU A 1018 -59.76 10.10 21.18
C LEU A 1018 -60.07 11.59 21.33
N MET A 1019 -60.99 12.09 20.51
CA MET A 1019 -61.60 13.40 20.72
C MET A 1019 -62.24 13.45 22.11
N VAL A 1020 -61.70 14.28 23.00
CA VAL A 1020 -62.44 14.75 24.17
C VAL A 1020 -63.14 16.04 23.78
N ASN A 1021 -64.43 15.91 23.53
CA ASN A 1021 -65.40 16.98 23.67
C ASN A 1021 -65.26 17.60 25.07
N SER A 1022 -64.83 18.85 25.14
CA SER A 1022 -65.05 19.70 26.30
C SER A 1022 -65.39 21.12 25.83
N ALA A 1023 -66.56 21.23 25.20
CA ALA A 1023 -67.26 22.47 24.98
C ALA A 1023 -68.72 22.26 25.39
N GLU A 1024 -68.96 22.06 26.69
CA GLU A 1024 -70.24 22.24 27.36
C GLU A 1024 -69.99 22.21 28.88
N TYR A 1025 -70.68 23.09 29.62
CA TYR A 1025 -70.50 23.49 31.03
C TYR A 1025 -69.46 24.57 31.36
N GLY A 1026 -69.71 25.77 30.82
CA GLY A 1026 -69.68 26.98 31.63
C GLY A 1026 -71.13 27.43 31.87
N GLY A 1027 -71.65 27.14 33.06
CA GLY A 1027 -72.90 27.73 33.56
C GLY A 1027 -72.71 29.23 33.85
N GLY A 1028 -73.78 30.00 33.62
CA GLY A 1028 -73.73 31.45 33.57
C GLY A 1028 -73.49 32.18 34.89
N MET A 1029 -73.04 33.43 34.74
CA MET A 1029 -73.42 34.58 35.54
C MET A 1029 -73.41 35.81 34.62
N GLU A 1030 -74.62 36.36 34.45
CA GLU A 1030 -75.06 37.61 33.80
C GLU A 1030 -74.87 37.81 32.28
#